data_AF-A0A2N6FM12-F1
#
_entry.id   AF-A0A2N6FM12-F1
#
_cell.length_a   1.000
_cell.length_b   1.000
_cell.length_c   1.000
_cell.angle_alpha   90.00
_cell.angle_beta   90.00
_cell.angle_gamma   90.00
#
_symmetry.space_group_name_H-M   'P 1'
#
loop_
_entity.id
_entity.type
_entity.pdbx_description
1 polymer ?
#
loop_
_entity_poly.entity_id
_entity_poly.type
_entity_poly.pdbx_seq_one_letter_code
_entity_poly.pdbx_strand_id
1 'polypeptide(L)'
;MKKLLKNILSIEIMSVLMLLMAFSCAIATFIENDYGTLGARSFVYGQTWFETIMVFLTIGIVANIIWFKMYKIKKFFIFMIHISFIFILIGAGLTRFLGYEGIMTIPENTIQNRMLSNDEFIQATLYDKEGKEIKKIDKKVLITQLNQTNFNIDIDKNINLSFKKFVPNAAEKIVSVENGKPMVNLIITNLLGAKSIDLQNKKVHEEQYANFSLNKEIQDNSKPKIYFLNQNGKLYIKANVAITYNFMNNQRKGSINPEEALLLRDDVVYTVAQTSFATPDFSANGKLEVISLKKDTIKKEKAINAVLTNLNFKGKVQEVALFGKGGANEGYTKSIKIDDKLLKLSWGAKIIELPFSLLLNDFKLERYPGSNSPSAYSSDVKVYDTQHDETFEQRISMNNTLNYRGFKFFQSSYTMNESATILSVNKDPGTLPTYIGYFLLFTGLIISLFANNGRFQKLARKKYELKNISTVLMLSLLFVFSPNTEAKETISDNEMKLIKNIDKEHSLKLGSVLIQDYQGRIKPINSLAIEIMNKVLRKDSLYGLDANQLFISMMINPRAWQKLPIVKVTDENLKKLLGIKKDAKHFAFDDVYTNFGSYKLEDDLEIANKKKPSQRNRYDKDLIKVDERLNIIYNHFSGAFLKLFPKINDKNNKWLDPTLAISVIKDGVGALNKNEAENIANLMDNYFLALKKANEGKDSWENASKKLEAIIIYQNKYASNIMPTSWEIKAELMFNRFNIFQKLTPLYLILGIVLLGFVFAKIFKPTLNLKKITKVFLILFILGFTIHTFGLALRWYISGHAPWSNGYESMIYIAWAIVLAGMIFSKQSILALATTAILSGVTLFVAHLAWLEPQITTLTPVLKSYWLTIHVSVITASYGFLGLSALLGFITLIFFIIANKNKDNLRQESIKISIQEARRINEMAMMIGLVLLVIGNFLGGIWANESWGRYWGWDPKETWTLVSILIYAVILHLNYIKGMSSNFIFSSLSLISYASIIMTYFGVNYYLSGLHSYAAGDPLPIPTFVPILTLMIFITIILSFRNRKII
;
A
#
# COMPACT_ATOMS: atom_id res chain seq x y z
N MET A 1 -1.36 -42.33 -30.07
CA MET A 1 -1.33 -41.84 -28.68
C MET A 1 0.00 -41.18 -28.26
N LYS A 2 1.17 -41.85 -28.33
CA LYS A 2 2.48 -41.26 -27.91
C LYS A 2 2.85 -39.93 -28.60
N LYS A 3 2.60 -39.80 -29.91
CA LYS A 3 2.88 -38.56 -30.68
C LYS A 3 1.95 -37.41 -30.27
N LEU A 4 0.69 -37.71 -29.98
CA LEU A 4 -0.30 -36.74 -29.50
C LEU A 4 0.08 -36.22 -28.10
N LEU A 5 0.40 -37.12 -27.16
CA LEU A 5 0.89 -36.76 -25.82
C LEU A 5 2.15 -35.91 -25.86
N LYS A 6 3.10 -36.26 -26.74
CA LYS A 6 4.35 -35.51 -26.92
C LYS A 6 4.13 -34.10 -27.45
N ASN A 7 3.09 -33.90 -28.28
CA ASN A 7 2.70 -32.58 -28.74
C ASN A 7 1.98 -31.80 -27.64
N ILE A 8 1.04 -32.43 -26.90
CA ILE A 8 0.23 -31.77 -25.86
C ILE A 8 1.09 -31.28 -24.67
N LEU A 9 2.10 -32.08 -24.26
CA LEU A 9 2.94 -31.75 -23.11
C LEU A 9 4.30 -31.15 -23.51
N SER A 10 4.40 -30.63 -24.74
CA SER A 10 5.64 -30.04 -25.25
C SER A 10 5.99 -28.73 -24.56
N ILE A 11 7.25 -28.29 -24.67
CA ILE A 11 7.70 -27.02 -24.07
C ILE A 11 6.91 -25.84 -24.65
N GLU A 12 6.54 -25.90 -25.93
CA GLU A 12 5.74 -24.89 -26.62
C GLU A 12 4.37 -24.70 -25.95
N ILE A 13 3.61 -25.77 -25.75
CA ILE A 13 2.29 -25.69 -25.11
C ILE A 13 2.40 -25.33 -23.63
N MET A 14 3.40 -25.86 -22.92
CA MET A 14 3.64 -25.47 -21.53
C MET A 14 3.97 -23.98 -21.41
N SER A 15 4.73 -23.42 -22.36
CA SER A 15 5.04 -21.99 -22.40
C SER A 15 3.79 -21.15 -22.63
N VAL A 16 2.88 -21.60 -23.50
CA VAL A 16 1.57 -20.94 -23.72
C VAL A 16 0.71 -20.98 -22.46
N LEU A 17 0.62 -22.14 -21.78
CA LEU A 17 -0.13 -22.27 -20.53
C LEU A 17 0.43 -21.40 -19.41
N MET A 18 1.78 -21.28 -19.31
CA MET A 18 2.42 -20.36 -18.37
C MET A 18 2.06 -18.90 -18.65
N LEU A 19 2.02 -18.48 -19.92
CA LEU A 19 1.60 -17.13 -20.29
C LEU A 19 0.11 -16.89 -20.04
N LEU A 20 -0.74 -17.88 -20.30
CA LEU A 20 -2.17 -17.80 -20.03
C LEU A 20 -2.45 -17.69 -18.53
N MET A 21 -1.72 -18.46 -17.71
CA MET A 21 -1.75 -18.32 -16.25
C MET A 21 -1.29 -16.93 -15.81
N ALA A 22 -0.17 -16.43 -16.36
CA ALA A 22 0.33 -15.09 -16.05
C ALA A 22 -0.69 -13.98 -16.39
N PHE A 23 -1.33 -14.06 -17.56
CA PHE A 23 -2.33 -13.09 -17.98
C PHE A 23 -3.60 -13.16 -17.12
N SER A 24 -4.04 -14.38 -16.77
CA SER A 24 -5.16 -14.61 -15.86
C SER A 24 -4.91 -14.01 -14.47
N CYS A 25 -3.71 -14.24 -13.92
CA CYS A 25 -3.25 -13.65 -12.67
C CYS A 25 -3.22 -12.11 -12.72
N ALA A 26 -2.68 -11.53 -13.80
CA ALA A 26 -2.65 -10.09 -13.97
C ALA A 26 -4.06 -9.49 -13.97
N ILE A 27 -5.00 -10.07 -14.74
CA ILE A 27 -6.41 -9.63 -14.76
C ILE A 27 -7.04 -9.73 -13.37
N ALA A 28 -6.78 -10.82 -12.64
CA ALA A 28 -7.33 -11.02 -11.30
C ALA A 28 -6.98 -9.87 -10.34
N THR A 29 -5.76 -9.31 -10.43
CA THR A 29 -5.36 -8.17 -9.58
C THR A 29 -6.14 -6.88 -9.87
N PHE A 30 -6.54 -6.64 -11.12
CA PHE A 30 -7.39 -5.50 -11.46
C PHE A 30 -8.83 -5.73 -10.97
N ILE A 31 -9.34 -6.96 -11.10
CA ILE A 31 -10.64 -7.33 -10.53
C ILE A 31 -10.62 -7.15 -9.01
N GLU A 32 -9.54 -7.52 -8.34
CA GLU A 32 -9.38 -7.34 -6.90
C GLU A 32 -9.42 -5.87 -6.47
N ASN A 33 -8.76 -4.99 -7.22
CA ASN A 33 -8.78 -3.55 -6.95
C ASN A 33 -10.21 -2.96 -7.02
N ASP A 34 -11.00 -3.42 -8.00
CA ASP A 34 -12.32 -2.83 -8.28
C ASP A 34 -13.45 -3.49 -7.45
N TYR A 35 -13.32 -4.79 -7.17
CA TYR A 35 -14.39 -5.61 -6.57
C TYR A 35 -13.98 -6.36 -5.29
N GLY A 36 -12.74 -6.17 -4.81
CA GLY A 36 -12.19 -6.79 -3.62
C GLY A 36 -11.68 -8.22 -3.83
N THR A 37 -11.01 -8.75 -2.79
CA THR A 37 -10.41 -10.10 -2.76
C THR A 37 -11.40 -11.21 -3.10
N LEU A 38 -12.63 -11.12 -2.57
CA LEU A 38 -13.71 -12.06 -2.88
C LEU A 38 -14.10 -12.00 -4.36
N GLY A 39 -14.10 -10.82 -4.98
CA GLY A 39 -14.37 -10.63 -6.41
C GLY A 39 -13.34 -11.37 -7.28
N ALA A 40 -12.05 -11.18 -7.04
CA ALA A 40 -10.98 -11.86 -7.78
C ALA A 40 -10.99 -13.38 -7.56
N ARG A 41 -11.21 -13.83 -6.32
CA ARG A 41 -11.40 -15.26 -6.01
C ARG A 41 -12.59 -15.83 -6.76
N SER A 42 -13.66 -15.06 -6.91
CA SER A 42 -14.86 -15.53 -7.59
C SER A 42 -14.71 -15.67 -9.11
N PHE A 43 -13.78 -14.96 -9.75
CA PHE A 43 -13.64 -14.99 -11.21
C PHE A 43 -12.43 -15.80 -11.69
N VAL A 44 -11.35 -15.82 -10.91
CA VAL A 44 -10.08 -16.45 -11.30
C VAL A 44 -9.62 -17.47 -10.26
N TYR A 45 -9.16 -17.05 -9.09
CA TYR A 45 -8.42 -17.93 -8.17
C TYR A 45 -9.25 -19.08 -7.59
N GLY A 46 -10.57 -18.93 -7.53
CA GLY A 46 -11.50 -19.94 -7.03
C GLY A 46 -12.15 -20.80 -8.11
N GLN A 47 -11.79 -20.60 -9.39
CA GLN A 47 -12.45 -21.26 -10.52
C GLN A 47 -11.73 -22.53 -10.99
N THR A 48 -12.52 -23.52 -11.41
CA THR A 48 -12.02 -24.84 -11.83
C THR A 48 -11.15 -24.79 -13.09
N TRP A 49 -11.40 -23.86 -14.00
CA TRP A 49 -10.57 -23.67 -15.20
C TRP A 49 -9.15 -23.23 -14.84
N PHE A 50 -9.01 -22.38 -13.81
CA PHE A 50 -7.71 -21.91 -13.32
C PHE A 50 -6.94 -23.05 -12.64
N GLU A 51 -7.64 -23.85 -11.83
CA GLU A 51 -7.11 -25.09 -11.24
C GLU A 51 -6.69 -26.10 -12.32
N THR A 52 -7.47 -26.22 -13.40
CA THR A 52 -7.16 -27.11 -14.54
C THR A 52 -5.84 -26.74 -15.20
N ILE A 53 -5.56 -25.45 -15.42
CA ILE A 53 -4.28 -24.99 -15.98
C ILE A 53 -3.11 -25.43 -15.10
N MET A 54 -3.22 -25.29 -13.76
CA MET A 54 -2.19 -25.71 -12.82
C MET A 54 -1.94 -27.22 -12.87
N VAL A 55 -3.00 -28.03 -12.96
CA VAL A 55 -2.88 -29.48 -13.13
C VAL A 55 -2.17 -29.84 -14.43
N PHE A 56 -2.54 -29.22 -15.55
CA PHE A 56 -1.88 -29.46 -16.84
C PHE A 56 -0.40 -29.07 -16.82
N LEU A 57 -0.05 -27.93 -16.20
CA LEU A 57 1.34 -27.52 -15.99
C LEU A 57 2.10 -28.55 -15.15
N THR A 58 1.49 -29.08 -14.08
CA THR A 58 2.09 -30.12 -13.24
C THR A 58 2.40 -31.38 -14.05
N ILE A 59 1.42 -31.88 -14.81
CA ILE A 59 1.58 -33.06 -15.66
C ILE A 59 2.67 -32.81 -16.72
N GLY A 60 2.72 -31.61 -17.30
CA GLY A 60 3.76 -31.21 -18.25
C GLY A 60 5.16 -31.20 -17.63
N ILE A 61 5.31 -30.73 -16.38
CA ILE A 61 6.58 -30.78 -15.66
C ILE A 61 7.04 -32.24 -15.48
N VAL A 62 6.15 -33.13 -15.03
CA VAL A 62 6.45 -34.57 -14.86
C VAL A 62 6.91 -35.19 -16.18
N ALA A 63 6.17 -34.95 -17.27
CA ALA A 63 6.51 -35.48 -18.58
C ALA A 63 7.87 -34.96 -19.07
N ASN A 64 8.15 -33.67 -18.90
CA ASN A 64 9.42 -33.06 -19.30
C ASN A 64 10.61 -33.57 -18.47
N ILE A 65 10.43 -33.81 -17.16
CA ILE A 65 11.47 -34.44 -16.32
C ILE A 65 11.91 -35.79 -16.91
N ILE A 66 10.95 -36.60 -17.35
CA ILE A 66 11.18 -37.93 -17.93
C ILE A 66 11.80 -37.80 -19.33
N TRP A 67 11.21 -36.99 -20.22
CA TRP A 67 11.65 -36.87 -21.62
C TRP A 67 13.04 -36.26 -21.77
N PHE A 68 13.38 -35.26 -20.95
CA PHE A 68 14.71 -34.66 -20.96
C PHE A 68 15.73 -35.39 -20.09
N LYS A 69 15.31 -36.50 -19.46
CA LYS A 69 16.10 -37.35 -18.55
C LYS A 69 16.80 -36.50 -17.48
N MET A 70 16.03 -35.62 -16.84
CA MET A 70 16.56 -34.65 -15.87
C MET A 70 17.11 -35.35 -14.62
N TYR A 71 16.55 -36.51 -14.26
CA TYR A 71 16.97 -37.36 -13.13
C TYR A 71 18.42 -37.89 -13.21
N LYS A 72 19.13 -37.70 -14.33
CA LYS A 72 20.55 -38.07 -14.43
C LYS A 72 21.42 -37.13 -13.58
N ILE A 73 22.44 -37.69 -12.91
CA ILE A 73 23.38 -36.95 -12.04
C ILE A 73 23.93 -35.66 -12.69
N LYS A 74 24.30 -35.70 -13.98
CA LYS A 74 24.83 -34.52 -14.70
C LYS A 74 23.83 -33.36 -14.85
N LYS A 75 22.54 -33.60 -14.64
CA LYS A 75 21.43 -32.63 -14.72
C LYS A 75 20.66 -32.52 -13.39
N PHE A 76 21.21 -33.05 -12.31
CA PHE A 76 20.50 -33.18 -11.04
C PHE A 76 19.97 -31.84 -10.51
N PHE A 77 20.72 -30.74 -10.67
CA PHE A 77 20.24 -29.41 -10.30
C PHE A 77 19.02 -28.95 -11.09
N ILE A 78 18.91 -29.31 -12.38
CA ILE A 78 17.71 -29.03 -13.21
C ILE A 78 16.55 -29.86 -12.70
N PHE A 79 16.79 -31.12 -12.34
CA PHE A 79 15.78 -31.98 -11.73
C PHE A 79 15.26 -31.39 -10.42
N MET A 80 16.15 -30.95 -9.51
CA MET A 80 15.77 -30.28 -8.25
C MET A 80 14.87 -29.06 -8.48
N ILE A 81 15.21 -28.21 -9.45
CA ILE A 81 14.40 -27.04 -9.79
C ILE A 81 12.98 -27.47 -10.23
N HIS A 82 12.85 -28.46 -11.10
CA HIS A 82 11.55 -28.81 -11.67
C HIS A 82 10.70 -29.68 -10.74
N ILE A 83 11.31 -30.62 -10.01
CA ILE A 83 10.60 -31.45 -9.02
C ILE A 83 10.06 -30.60 -7.86
N SER A 84 10.74 -29.50 -7.54
CA SER A 84 10.28 -28.57 -6.49
C SER A 84 8.86 -28.04 -6.73
N PHE A 85 8.52 -27.70 -7.98
CA PHE A 85 7.19 -27.19 -8.32
C PHE A 85 6.10 -28.24 -8.12
N ILE A 86 6.42 -29.53 -8.25
CA ILE A 86 5.47 -30.61 -7.96
C ILE A 86 5.15 -30.63 -6.46
N PHE A 87 6.17 -30.52 -5.60
CA PHE A 87 5.97 -30.41 -4.15
C PHE A 87 5.17 -29.16 -3.75
N ILE A 88 5.49 -28.01 -4.36
CA ILE A 88 4.76 -26.75 -4.13
C ILE A 88 3.30 -26.87 -4.55
N LEU A 89 3.00 -27.47 -5.70
CA LEU A 89 1.63 -27.63 -6.20
C LEU A 89 0.83 -28.68 -5.41
N ILE A 90 1.47 -29.75 -4.95
CA ILE A 90 0.86 -30.70 -4.01
C ILE A 90 0.52 -29.99 -2.69
N GLY A 91 1.46 -29.21 -2.14
CA GLY A 91 1.24 -28.40 -0.95
C GLY A 91 0.07 -27.43 -1.13
N ALA A 92 0.05 -26.66 -2.22
CA ALA A 92 -1.05 -25.76 -2.55
C ALA A 92 -2.40 -26.48 -2.68
N GLY A 93 -2.42 -27.70 -3.26
CA GLY A 93 -3.62 -28.53 -3.32
C GLY A 93 -4.12 -28.95 -1.93
N LEU A 94 -3.22 -29.38 -1.04
CA LEU A 94 -3.57 -29.73 0.34
C LEU A 94 -4.10 -28.51 1.11
N THR A 95 -3.48 -27.34 0.98
CA THR A 95 -3.96 -26.09 1.57
C THR A 95 -5.36 -25.73 1.06
N ARG A 96 -5.59 -25.87 -0.25
CA ARG A 96 -6.86 -25.51 -0.89
C ARG A 96 -8.04 -26.39 -0.46
N PHE A 97 -7.82 -27.71 -0.38
CA PHE A 97 -8.92 -28.68 -0.19
C PHE A 97 -9.06 -29.18 1.25
N LEU A 98 -7.98 -29.17 2.03
CA LEU A 98 -7.97 -29.66 3.42
C LEU A 98 -7.72 -28.54 4.44
N GLY A 99 -7.12 -27.42 4.02
CA GLY A 99 -6.85 -26.28 4.88
C GLY A 99 -8.08 -25.42 5.14
N TYR A 100 -8.10 -24.75 6.30
CA TYR A 100 -9.10 -23.74 6.62
C TYR A 100 -8.51 -22.62 7.48
N GLU A 101 -9.13 -21.46 7.37
CA GLU A 101 -8.74 -20.22 8.05
C GLU A 101 -9.94 -19.57 8.73
N GLY A 102 -9.67 -18.74 9.73
CA GLY A 102 -10.68 -17.93 10.39
C GLY A 102 -10.11 -16.96 11.40
N ILE A 103 -10.99 -16.27 12.11
CA ILE A 103 -10.65 -15.22 13.06
C ILE A 103 -11.17 -15.63 14.45
N MET A 104 -10.35 -15.40 15.46
CA MET A 104 -10.68 -15.58 16.87
C MET A 104 -10.48 -14.26 17.60
N THR A 105 -11.54 -13.75 18.22
CA THR A 105 -11.47 -12.56 19.08
C THR A 105 -11.54 -13.01 20.52
N ILE A 106 -10.55 -12.63 21.32
CA ILE A 106 -10.46 -12.99 22.74
C ILE A 106 -10.43 -11.69 23.56
N PRO A 107 -11.50 -11.36 24.29
CA PRO A 107 -11.47 -10.31 25.30
C PRO A 107 -10.46 -10.62 26.41
N GLU A 108 -9.86 -9.59 26.98
CA GLU A 108 -8.88 -9.73 28.05
C GLU A 108 -9.48 -10.42 29.29
N ASN A 109 -8.73 -11.30 29.93
CA ASN A 109 -9.14 -12.15 31.05
C ASN A 109 -10.28 -13.13 30.72
N THR A 110 -10.51 -13.45 29.44
CA THR A 110 -11.52 -14.43 29.03
C THR A 110 -10.93 -15.62 28.29
N ILE A 111 -11.62 -16.76 28.40
CA ILE A 111 -11.29 -18.01 27.70
C ILE A 111 -12.12 -18.11 26.43
N GLN A 112 -11.49 -18.50 25.32
CA GLN A 112 -12.14 -18.80 24.05
C GLN A 112 -11.61 -20.09 23.44
N ASN A 113 -12.51 -20.89 22.88
CA ASN A 113 -12.19 -22.08 22.09
C ASN A 113 -12.90 -22.06 20.72
N ARG A 114 -13.47 -20.92 20.32
CA ARG A 114 -14.26 -20.77 19.10
C ARG A 114 -13.61 -19.75 18.16
N MET A 115 -13.60 -20.08 16.87
CA MET A 115 -13.19 -19.18 15.80
C MET A 115 -14.28 -19.07 14.74
N LEU A 116 -14.33 -17.94 14.04
CA LEU A 116 -15.21 -17.68 12.91
C LEU A 116 -14.49 -17.97 11.60
N SER A 117 -15.09 -18.77 10.72
CA SER A 117 -14.47 -19.10 9.43
C SER A 117 -14.31 -17.88 8.52
N ASN A 118 -13.23 -17.84 7.73
CA ASN A 118 -13.07 -16.83 6.68
C ASN A 118 -14.00 -17.06 5.48
N ASP A 119 -14.39 -18.32 5.22
CA ASP A 119 -15.36 -18.66 4.19
C ASP A 119 -16.81 -18.41 4.68
N GLU A 120 -17.69 -18.06 3.75
CA GLU A 120 -19.10 -17.81 4.01
C GLU A 120 -19.97 -19.07 3.84
N PHE A 121 -20.99 -19.20 4.67
CA PHE A 121 -21.93 -20.31 4.65
C PHE A 121 -23.37 -19.80 4.69
N ILE A 122 -24.24 -20.53 3.99
CA ILE A 122 -25.68 -20.52 4.27
C ILE A 122 -25.91 -21.63 5.30
N GLN A 123 -26.39 -21.24 6.47
CA GLN A 123 -26.62 -22.17 7.58
C GLN A 123 -28.13 -22.31 7.80
N ALA A 124 -28.59 -23.55 7.87
CA ALA A 124 -29.97 -23.89 8.14
C ALA A 124 -30.03 -24.93 9.26
N THR A 125 -30.65 -24.57 10.38
CA THR A 125 -30.86 -25.47 11.52
C THR A 125 -32.35 -25.62 11.82
N LEU A 126 -32.82 -26.85 11.82
CA LEU A 126 -34.21 -27.20 12.10
C LEU A 126 -34.33 -27.75 13.52
N TYR A 127 -35.21 -27.18 14.33
CA TYR A 127 -35.51 -27.60 15.70
C TYR A 127 -36.93 -28.16 15.81
N ASP A 128 -37.13 -29.11 16.71
CA ASP A 128 -38.47 -29.62 17.06
C ASP A 128 -39.22 -28.72 18.06
N LYS A 129 -40.40 -29.17 18.52
CA LYS A 129 -41.23 -28.47 19.51
C LYS A 129 -40.54 -28.28 20.86
N GLU A 130 -39.66 -29.21 21.24
CA GLU A 130 -38.95 -29.22 22.52
C GLU A 130 -37.63 -28.43 22.45
N GLY A 131 -37.28 -27.91 21.26
CA GLY A 131 -36.07 -27.15 21.01
C GLY A 131 -34.84 -28.00 20.72
N LYS A 132 -35.00 -29.31 20.47
CA LYS A 132 -33.91 -30.21 20.08
C LYS A 132 -33.58 -30.06 18.60
N GLU A 133 -32.28 -30.03 18.29
CA GLU A 133 -31.79 -29.94 16.92
C GLU A 133 -32.09 -31.24 16.15
N ILE A 134 -32.91 -31.13 15.10
CA ILE A 134 -33.26 -32.24 14.21
C ILE A 134 -32.19 -32.40 13.13
N LYS A 135 -31.78 -31.28 12.51
CA LYS A 135 -30.85 -31.28 11.38
C LYS A 135 -30.20 -29.91 11.25
N LYS A 136 -28.89 -29.92 10.97
CA LYS A 136 -28.10 -28.74 10.64
C LYS A 136 -27.41 -28.94 9.30
N ILE A 137 -27.46 -27.92 8.46
CA ILE A 137 -26.82 -27.89 7.15
C ILE A 137 -26.01 -26.61 7.03
N ASP A 138 -24.73 -26.76 6.74
CA ASP A 138 -23.83 -25.65 6.43
C ASP A 138 -23.39 -25.78 4.97
N LYS A 139 -23.91 -24.93 4.08
CA LYS A 139 -23.52 -24.90 2.67
C LYS A 139 -22.54 -23.76 2.43
N LYS A 140 -21.28 -24.09 2.09
CA LYS A 140 -20.29 -23.10 1.68
C LYS A 140 -20.76 -22.38 0.42
N VAL A 141 -20.73 -21.06 0.45
CA VAL A 141 -21.12 -20.19 -0.67
C VAL A 141 -20.07 -19.10 -0.90
N LEU A 142 -20.04 -18.59 -2.13
CA LEU A 142 -19.30 -17.39 -2.49
C LEU A 142 -20.29 -16.42 -3.14
N ILE A 143 -20.64 -15.35 -2.43
CA ILE A 143 -21.65 -14.40 -2.87
C ILE A 143 -21.02 -13.02 -2.98
N THR A 144 -20.92 -12.51 -4.20
CA THR A 144 -20.38 -11.19 -4.52
C THR A 144 -21.28 -10.48 -5.53
N GLN A 145 -21.00 -9.20 -5.80
CA GLN A 145 -21.71 -8.46 -6.87
C GLN A 145 -21.45 -9.07 -8.26
N LEU A 146 -20.26 -9.63 -8.48
CA LEU A 146 -19.83 -10.14 -9.79
C LEU A 146 -20.21 -11.61 -10.03
N ASN A 147 -20.18 -12.42 -8.98
CA ASN A 147 -20.45 -13.84 -9.07
C ASN A 147 -21.19 -14.31 -7.83
N GLN A 148 -22.24 -15.10 -8.04
CA GLN A 148 -23.18 -15.55 -7.04
C GLN A 148 -23.28 -17.06 -7.14
N THR A 149 -22.94 -17.76 -6.05
CA THR A 149 -23.12 -19.21 -6.00
C THR A 149 -24.61 -19.51 -6.06
N ASN A 150 -25.07 -20.09 -7.16
CA ASN A 150 -26.43 -20.60 -7.23
C ASN A 150 -26.52 -21.87 -6.37
N PHE A 151 -27.43 -21.90 -5.41
CA PHE A 151 -27.61 -23.03 -4.51
C PHE A 151 -29.08 -23.42 -4.39
N ASN A 152 -29.29 -24.70 -4.13
CA ASN A 152 -30.56 -25.33 -3.81
C ASN A 152 -30.29 -26.29 -2.65
N ILE A 153 -30.90 -26.06 -1.49
CA ILE A 153 -30.60 -26.77 -0.24
C ILE A 153 -31.86 -27.46 0.26
N ASP A 154 -31.87 -28.78 0.19
CA ASP A 154 -32.95 -29.61 0.72
C ASP A 154 -32.79 -29.80 2.23
N ILE A 155 -33.57 -29.04 3.00
CA ILE A 155 -33.54 -29.04 4.46
C ILE A 155 -34.30 -30.26 4.99
N ASP A 156 -35.52 -30.49 4.51
CA ASP A 156 -36.36 -31.65 4.85
C ASP A 156 -37.17 -32.07 3.60
N LYS A 157 -37.86 -33.22 3.60
CA LYS A 157 -38.62 -33.75 2.45
C LYS A 157 -39.56 -32.72 1.78
N ASN A 158 -40.03 -31.72 2.54
CA ASN A 158 -40.94 -30.68 2.08
C ASN A 158 -40.42 -29.24 2.31
N ILE A 159 -39.16 -29.07 2.71
CA ILE A 159 -38.55 -27.74 2.98
C ILE A 159 -37.30 -27.62 2.11
N ASN A 160 -37.33 -26.70 1.16
CA ASN A 160 -36.19 -26.40 0.29
C ASN A 160 -35.90 -24.89 0.30
N LEU A 161 -34.62 -24.54 0.36
CA LEU A 161 -34.12 -23.17 0.27
C LEU A 161 -33.28 -22.99 -1.00
N SER A 162 -33.72 -22.12 -1.91
CA SER A 162 -32.97 -21.79 -3.14
C SER A 162 -32.52 -20.33 -3.19
N PHE A 163 -31.42 -20.08 -3.89
CA PHE A 163 -30.89 -18.73 -4.10
C PHE A 163 -31.81 -17.91 -5.01
N LYS A 164 -32.01 -16.62 -4.68
CA LYS A 164 -32.75 -15.67 -5.53
C LYS A 164 -31.85 -14.57 -6.09
N LYS A 165 -31.33 -13.70 -5.22
CA LYS A 165 -30.46 -12.58 -5.62
C LYS A 165 -29.62 -12.09 -4.44
N PHE A 166 -28.44 -11.55 -4.75
CA PHE A 166 -27.63 -10.80 -3.78
C PHE A 166 -27.96 -9.30 -3.87
N VAL A 167 -28.14 -8.66 -2.72
CA VAL A 167 -28.38 -7.21 -2.61
C VAL A 167 -27.24 -6.59 -1.79
N PRO A 168 -26.32 -5.84 -2.42
CA PRO A 168 -25.28 -5.12 -1.69
C PRO A 168 -25.85 -3.89 -0.99
N ASN A 169 -25.25 -3.45 0.12
CA ASN A 169 -25.73 -2.29 0.90
C ASN A 169 -27.24 -2.36 1.16
N ALA A 170 -27.70 -3.54 1.55
CA ALA A 170 -29.10 -3.87 1.69
C ALA A 170 -29.73 -3.09 2.85
N ALA A 171 -30.89 -2.50 2.57
CA ALA A 171 -31.82 -2.04 3.59
C ALA A 171 -33.24 -2.48 3.21
N GLU A 172 -34.04 -2.80 4.21
CA GLU A 172 -35.48 -2.93 4.03
C GLU A 172 -36.07 -1.52 3.85
N LYS A 173 -36.73 -1.28 2.72
CA LYS A 173 -37.39 -0.02 2.44
C LYS A 173 -38.81 -0.26 1.93
N ILE A 174 -39.72 0.66 2.24
CA ILE A 174 -41.06 0.67 1.66
C ILE A 174 -40.96 1.16 0.21
N VAL A 175 -41.35 0.30 -0.75
CA VAL A 175 -41.37 0.62 -2.19
C VAL A 175 -42.82 0.58 -2.69
N SER A 176 -43.17 1.53 -3.57
CA SER A 176 -44.49 1.58 -4.20
C SER A 176 -44.64 0.48 -5.27
N VAL A 177 -45.69 -0.34 -5.18
CA VAL A 177 -46.03 -1.40 -6.14
C VAL A 177 -47.52 -1.35 -6.48
N GLU A 178 -47.92 -1.76 -7.69
CA GLU A 178 -49.30 -1.60 -8.19
C GLU A 178 -50.38 -2.22 -7.28
N ASN A 179 -50.10 -3.38 -6.66
CA ASN A 179 -51.00 -4.10 -5.74
C ASN A 179 -50.56 -4.01 -4.26
N GLY A 180 -49.88 -2.92 -3.88
CA GLY A 180 -49.34 -2.74 -2.53
C GLY A 180 -50.39 -2.36 -1.50
N LYS A 181 -50.00 -2.35 -0.23
CA LYS A 181 -50.85 -1.87 0.88
C LYS A 181 -50.29 -0.56 1.44
N PRO A 182 -51.11 0.33 2.00
CA PRO A 182 -50.59 1.51 2.70
C PRO A 182 -49.58 1.10 3.78
N MET A 183 -48.38 1.68 3.72
CA MET A 183 -47.31 1.46 4.71
C MET A 183 -46.58 2.77 5.00
N VAL A 184 -46.20 2.98 6.26
CA VAL A 184 -45.37 4.11 6.70
C VAL A 184 -44.27 3.61 7.65
N ASN A 185 -43.05 4.08 7.42
CA ASN A 185 -41.95 3.92 8.37
C ASN A 185 -41.96 5.11 9.34
N LEU A 186 -41.83 4.83 10.62
CA LEU A 186 -41.70 5.83 11.67
C LEU A 186 -40.38 5.63 12.39
N ILE A 187 -39.61 6.71 12.54
CA ILE A 187 -38.50 6.75 13.49
C ILE A 187 -39.04 7.38 14.76
N ILE A 188 -39.12 6.60 15.83
CA ILE A 188 -39.62 7.01 17.15
C ILE A 188 -38.43 7.18 18.08
N THR A 189 -38.40 8.29 18.82
CA THR A 189 -37.40 8.60 19.84
C THR A 189 -38.11 8.86 21.17
N ASN A 190 -37.72 8.13 22.19
CA ASN A 190 -38.16 8.32 23.57
C ASN A 190 -36.96 8.26 24.54
N LEU A 191 -37.21 8.23 25.85
CA LEU A 191 -36.15 8.16 26.88
C LEU A 191 -35.25 6.90 26.79
N LEU A 192 -35.71 5.83 26.12
CA LEU A 192 -34.96 4.59 25.93
C LEU A 192 -34.13 4.58 24.62
N GLY A 193 -34.22 5.64 23.82
CA GLY A 193 -33.48 5.82 22.57
C GLY A 193 -34.38 5.89 21.34
N ALA A 194 -33.75 5.85 20.16
CA ALA A 194 -34.43 5.90 18.86
C ALA A 194 -34.61 4.50 18.26
N LYS A 195 -35.80 4.23 17.72
CA LYS A 195 -36.18 2.96 17.10
C LYS A 195 -37.01 3.24 15.85
N SER A 196 -36.78 2.48 14.78
CA SER A 196 -37.60 2.52 13.57
C SER A 196 -38.69 1.45 13.62
N ILE A 197 -39.91 1.79 13.22
CA ILE A 197 -41.06 0.86 13.13
C ILE A 197 -41.76 1.01 11.77
N ASP A 198 -42.21 -0.10 11.21
CA ASP A 198 -43.00 -0.11 9.97
C ASP A 198 -44.48 -0.39 10.27
N LEU A 199 -45.33 0.62 10.13
CA LEU A 199 -46.77 0.48 10.29
C LEU A 199 -47.41 -0.04 9.00
N GLN A 200 -48.13 -1.14 9.12
CA GLN A 200 -48.95 -1.71 8.04
C GLN A 200 -50.40 -1.27 8.16
N ASN A 201 -51.09 -1.15 7.02
CA ASN A 201 -52.50 -0.81 6.96
C ASN A 201 -53.35 -1.65 7.94
N LYS A 202 -54.17 -0.97 8.75
CA LYS A 202 -55.07 -1.54 9.78
C LYS A 202 -54.39 -2.31 10.92
N LYS A 203 -53.08 -2.15 11.14
CA LYS A 203 -52.40 -2.63 12.35
C LYS A 203 -52.16 -1.50 13.33
N VAL A 204 -52.24 -1.83 14.61
CA VAL A 204 -51.89 -0.94 15.72
C VAL A 204 -50.54 -1.42 16.24
N HIS A 205 -49.63 -0.47 16.48
CA HIS A 205 -48.35 -0.70 17.12
C HIS A 205 -48.35 0.00 18.47
N GLU A 206 -48.23 -0.79 19.52
CA GLU A 206 -48.23 -0.30 20.89
C GLU A 206 -46.80 0.05 21.31
N GLU A 207 -46.56 1.29 21.74
CA GLU A 207 -45.30 1.70 22.37
C GLU A 207 -45.55 2.10 23.83
N GLN A 208 -44.47 2.24 24.59
CA GLN A 208 -44.57 2.47 26.03
C GLN A 208 -45.36 3.75 26.38
N TYR A 209 -45.19 4.81 25.59
CA TYR A 209 -45.74 6.15 25.89
C TYR A 209 -46.78 6.67 24.89
N ALA A 210 -47.00 5.97 23.76
CA ALA A 210 -48.01 6.32 22.77
C ALA A 210 -48.33 5.10 21.90
N ASN A 211 -49.54 5.04 21.35
CA ASN A 211 -49.94 3.99 20.41
C ASN A 211 -50.06 4.60 19.00
N PHE A 212 -49.53 3.89 18.00
CA PHE A 212 -49.51 4.33 16.61
C PHE A 212 -50.34 3.40 15.72
N SER A 213 -51.04 3.94 14.74
CA SER A 213 -51.88 3.15 13.83
C SER A 213 -51.97 3.77 12.43
N LEU A 214 -52.15 2.93 11.41
CA LEU A 214 -52.36 3.36 10.04
C LEU A 214 -53.76 2.93 9.56
N ASN A 215 -54.64 3.89 9.23
CA ASN A 215 -56.03 3.70 8.78
C ASN A 215 -56.88 2.80 9.70
N LYS A 216 -56.63 2.80 11.01
CA LYS A 216 -57.44 2.09 12.00
C LYS A 216 -57.48 2.88 13.29
N GLU A 217 -58.64 2.95 13.91
CA GLU A 217 -58.79 3.56 15.23
C GLU A 217 -58.26 2.65 16.34
N ILE A 218 -57.68 3.27 17.37
CA ILE A 218 -57.07 2.62 18.52
C ILE A 218 -58.10 2.61 19.64
N GLN A 219 -58.50 1.43 20.11
CA GLN A 219 -59.53 1.29 21.15
C GLN A 219 -58.97 1.47 22.59
N ASP A 220 -57.66 1.31 22.78
CA ASP A 220 -56.99 1.48 24.07
C ASP A 220 -56.89 2.96 24.49
N ASN A 221 -57.56 3.34 25.58
CA ASN A 221 -57.60 4.70 26.12
C ASN A 221 -56.48 5.02 27.12
N SER A 222 -55.57 4.08 27.40
CA SER A 222 -54.53 4.27 28.45
C SER A 222 -53.37 5.18 28.02
N LYS A 223 -53.20 5.44 26.72
CA LYS A 223 -52.07 6.20 26.15
C LYS A 223 -52.51 7.18 25.05
N PRO A 224 -51.71 8.23 24.77
CA PRO A 224 -51.86 9.05 23.56
C PRO A 224 -51.99 8.20 22.29
N LYS A 225 -53.00 8.50 21.48
CA LYS A 225 -53.36 7.80 20.24
C LYS A 225 -52.94 8.63 19.05
N ILE A 226 -52.10 8.06 18.18
CA ILE A 226 -51.59 8.72 17.00
C ILE A 226 -52.06 7.92 15.78
N TYR A 227 -52.85 8.58 14.94
CA TYR A 227 -53.44 8.04 13.74
C TYR A 227 -52.74 8.60 12.51
N PHE A 228 -52.32 7.69 11.63
CA PHE A 228 -51.91 8.02 10.28
C PHE A 228 -53.07 7.65 9.34
N LEU A 229 -53.51 8.61 8.53
CA LEU A 229 -54.60 8.45 7.58
C LEU A 229 -54.04 8.62 6.16
N ASN A 230 -54.20 7.61 5.33
CA ASN A 230 -53.90 7.71 3.90
C ASN A 230 -55.16 8.17 3.16
N GLN A 231 -55.17 9.41 2.67
CA GLN A 231 -56.25 9.98 1.87
C GLN A 231 -55.67 10.46 0.54
N ASN A 232 -56.20 9.96 -0.59
CA ASN A 232 -55.77 10.35 -1.94
C ASN A 232 -54.25 10.26 -2.20
N GLY A 233 -53.58 9.26 -1.61
CA GLY A 233 -52.14 9.05 -1.77
C GLY A 233 -51.26 9.97 -0.93
N LYS A 234 -51.85 10.74 -0.01
CA LYS A 234 -51.15 11.60 0.95
C LYS A 234 -51.37 11.09 2.37
N LEU A 235 -50.34 11.22 3.21
CA LEU A 235 -50.38 10.79 4.60
C LEU A 235 -50.70 11.97 5.51
N TYR A 236 -51.76 11.83 6.30
CA TYR A 236 -52.17 12.80 7.30
C TYR A 236 -51.94 12.22 8.69
N ILE A 237 -51.60 13.08 9.64
CA ILE A 237 -51.49 12.75 11.05
C ILE A 237 -52.63 13.39 11.84
N LYS A 238 -53.18 12.62 12.77
CA LYS A 238 -54.20 13.05 13.73
C LYS A 238 -53.87 12.42 15.08
N ALA A 239 -54.06 13.13 16.18
CA ALA A 239 -53.90 12.55 17.52
C ALA A 239 -54.99 13.04 18.47
N ASN A 240 -55.28 12.27 19.52
CA ASN A 240 -56.26 12.64 20.55
C ASN A 240 -55.74 13.68 21.56
N VAL A 241 -54.47 14.08 21.43
CA VAL A 241 -53.78 15.08 22.24
C VAL A 241 -53.03 16.04 21.32
N ALA A 242 -52.68 17.23 21.83
CA ALA A 242 -51.98 18.22 21.05
C ALA A 242 -50.62 17.69 20.56
N ILE A 243 -50.32 17.90 19.28
CA ILE A 243 -49.05 17.52 18.66
C ILE A 243 -48.22 18.78 18.51
N THR A 244 -46.99 18.76 19.00
CA THR A 244 -46.01 19.83 18.69
C THR A 244 -45.10 19.37 17.58
N TYR A 245 -44.61 20.27 16.73
CA TYR A 245 -43.70 19.89 15.65
C TYR A 245 -42.60 20.94 15.42
N ASN A 246 -41.43 20.46 15.02
CA ASN A 246 -40.22 21.26 14.77
C ASN A 246 -39.65 20.95 13.38
N PHE A 247 -39.37 21.98 12.58
CA PHE A 247 -38.67 21.82 11.29
C PHE A 247 -37.18 21.54 11.52
N MET A 248 -36.64 20.51 10.84
CA MET A 248 -35.25 20.06 11.05
C MET A 248 -34.21 21.10 10.66
N ASN A 249 -34.47 21.93 9.64
CA ASN A 249 -33.48 22.87 9.10
C ASN A 249 -33.48 24.26 9.77
N ASN A 250 -34.64 24.77 10.20
CA ASN A 250 -34.79 26.20 10.54
C ASN A 250 -35.38 26.46 11.95
N GLN A 251 -35.45 25.45 12.83
CA GLN A 251 -35.94 25.54 14.22
C GLN A 251 -37.33 26.17 14.45
N ARG A 252 -38.13 26.40 13.39
CA ARG A 252 -39.52 26.86 13.51
C ARG A 252 -40.36 25.79 14.21
N LYS A 253 -41.17 26.21 15.17
CA LYS A 253 -42.06 25.34 15.96
C LYS A 253 -43.52 25.66 15.67
N GLY A 254 -44.38 24.66 15.75
CA GLY A 254 -45.84 24.82 15.71
C GLY A 254 -46.55 23.78 16.56
N SER A 255 -47.85 23.93 16.69
CA SER A 255 -48.72 22.99 17.41
C SER A 255 -49.99 22.72 16.63
N ILE A 256 -50.50 21.50 16.75
CA ILE A 256 -51.74 21.01 16.14
C ILE A 256 -52.70 20.71 17.29
N ASN A 257 -53.95 21.18 17.17
CA ASN A 257 -54.96 20.91 18.18
C ASN A 257 -55.33 19.41 18.20
N PRO A 258 -55.79 18.88 19.35
CA PRO A 258 -56.33 17.52 19.41
C PRO A 258 -57.41 17.31 18.34
N GLU A 259 -57.43 16.12 17.75
CA GLU A 259 -58.36 15.67 16.71
C GLU A 259 -58.30 16.41 15.36
N GLU A 260 -57.41 17.39 15.20
CA GLU A 260 -57.15 18.07 13.94
C GLU A 260 -56.19 17.25 13.05
N ALA A 261 -56.51 17.09 11.77
CA ALA A 261 -55.70 16.32 10.82
C ALA A 261 -54.74 17.25 10.05
N LEU A 262 -53.44 16.95 10.08
CA LEU A 262 -52.41 17.70 9.35
C LEU A 262 -51.72 16.83 8.31
N LEU A 263 -51.41 17.39 7.14
CA LEU A 263 -50.57 16.72 6.15
C LEU A 263 -49.13 16.53 6.70
N LEU A 264 -48.63 15.31 6.66
CA LEU A 264 -47.27 15.00 7.10
C LEU A 264 -46.22 15.52 6.13
N ARG A 265 -45.08 15.94 6.70
CA ARG A 265 -43.89 16.33 5.96
C ARG A 265 -42.68 15.55 6.44
N ASP A 266 -41.78 15.27 5.52
CA ASP A 266 -40.52 14.54 5.74
C ASP A 266 -39.45 15.39 6.45
N ASP A 267 -39.56 16.72 6.39
CA ASP A 267 -38.63 17.69 7.01
C ASP A 267 -38.99 18.10 8.45
N VAL A 268 -39.92 17.38 9.10
CA VAL A 268 -40.50 17.75 10.39
C VAL A 268 -40.42 16.61 11.41
N VAL A 269 -40.04 16.94 12.65
CA VAL A 269 -40.15 16.04 13.81
C VAL A 269 -41.39 16.42 14.61
N TYR A 270 -42.27 15.45 14.81
CA TYR A 270 -43.49 15.61 15.60
C TYR A 270 -43.25 15.07 17.01
N THR A 271 -43.81 15.72 18.02
CA THR A 271 -43.68 15.33 19.42
C THR A 271 -45.05 15.30 20.07
N VAL A 272 -45.36 14.16 20.66
CA VAL A 272 -46.57 13.90 21.44
C VAL A 272 -46.15 13.38 22.80
N ALA A 273 -46.49 14.12 23.86
CA ALA A 273 -46.02 13.84 25.22
C ALA A 273 -44.48 13.67 25.28
N GLN A 274 -43.99 12.49 25.68
CA GLN A 274 -42.56 12.17 25.78
C GLN A 274 -42.00 11.44 24.56
N THR A 275 -42.77 11.36 23.47
CA THR A 275 -42.40 10.61 22.27
C THR A 275 -42.28 11.56 21.08
N SER A 276 -41.07 11.67 20.53
CA SER A 276 -40.83 12.35 19.26
C SER A 276 -40.79 11.32 18.13
N PHE A 277 -41.26 11.66 16.95
CA PHE A 277 -41.19 10.80 15.78
C PHE A 277 -41.12 11.56 14.46
N ALA A 278 -40.56 10.92 13.45
CA ALA A 278 -40.49 11.39 12.07
C ALA A 278 -40.88 10.26 11.11
N THR A 279 -41.39 10.60 9.93
CA THR A 279 -41.86 9.65 8.93
C THR A 279 -40.96 9.68 7.70
N PRO A 280 -39.79 9.00 7.70
CA PRO A 280 -38.83 9.11 6.60
C PRO A 280 -39.35 8.53 5.29
N ASP A 281 -40.26 7.55 5.34
CA ASP A 281 -40.76 6.84 4.16
C ASP A 281 -42.26 6.51 4.28
N PHE A 282 -43.04 6.87 3.27
CA PHE A 282 -44.45 6.49 3.13
C PHE A 282 -44.75 6.03 1.70
N SER A 283 -45.57 4.99 1.57
CA SER A 283 -46.16 4.62 0.29
C SER A 283 -47.62 4.21 0.47
N ALA A 284 -48.49 4.82 -0.35
CA ALA A 284 -49.91 4.50 -0.39
C ALA A 284 -50.16 3.05 -0.85
N ASN A 285 -49.29 2.53 -1.73
CA ASN A 285 -49.30 1.15 -2.21
C ASN A 285 -47.93 0.51 -1.93
N GLY A 286 -47.51 0.52 -0.67
CA GLY A 286 -46.21 0.03 -0.22
C GLY A 286 -46.11 -1.49 -0.14
N LYS A 287 -44.90 -1.98 -0.38
CA LYS A 287 -44.42 -3.31 0.03
C LYS A 287 -43.01 -3.14 0.60
N LEU A 288 -42.70 -3.85 1.67
CA LEU A 288 -41.31 -3.95 2.13
C LEU A 288 -40.50 -4.75 1.12
N GLU A 289 -39.47 -4.13 0.56
CA GLU A 289 -38.52 -4.76 -0.33
C GLU A 289 -37.09 -4.46 0.15
N VAL A 290 -36.20 -5.44 -0.02
CA VAL A 290 -34.78 -5.26 0.23
C VAL A 290 -34.13 -4.61 -0.98
N ILE A 291 -33.68 -3.37 -0.83
CA ILE A 291 -33.06 -2.58 -1.89
C ILE A 291 -31.58 -2.29 -1.59
N SER A 292 -30.81 -2.03 -2.65
CA SER A 292 -29.43 -1.56 -2.52
C SER A 292 -29.41 -0.06 -2.33
N LEU A 293 -28.89 0.41 -1.21
CA LEU A 293 -28.67 1.84 -0.97
C LEU A 293 -27.43 2.35 -1.75
N LYS A 294 -27.45 3.64 -2.12
CA LYS A 294 -26.31 4.27 -2.83
C LYS A 294 -25.08 4.32 -1.91
N LYS A 295 -23.88 4.11 -2.48
CA LYS A 295 -22.63 4.02 -1.70
C LYS A 295 -22.33 5.28 -0.87
N ASP A 296 -22.75 6.46 -1.32
CA ASP A 296 -22.40 7.74 -0.68
C ASP A 296 -23.28 8.06 0.54
N THR A 297 -24.34 7.28 0.80
CA THR A 297 -25.30 7.54 1.88
C THR A 297 -25.00 6.79 3.18
N ILE A 298 -24.04 5.85 3.19
CA ILE A 298 -23.77 4.98 4.34
C ILE A 298 -22.27 4.94 4.66
N LYS A 299 -21.90 5.17 5.93
CA LYS A 299 -20.54 4.91 6.43
C LYS A 299 -20.22 3.41 6.28
N LYS A 300 -19.07 3.08 5.69
CA LYS A 300 -18.64 1.70 5.36
C LYS A 300 -18.82 0.69 6.51
N GLU A 301 -18.64 1.11 7.75
CA GLU A 301 -18.79 0.29 8.97
C GLU A 301 -20.23 -0.17 9.26
N LYS A 302 -21.22 0.61 8.79
CA LYS A 302 -22.66 0.36 8.94
C LYS A 302 -23.29 -0.30 7.72
N ALA A 303 -22.53 -0.53 6.65
CA ALA A 303 -23.03 -1.21 5.47
C ALA A 303 -23.29 -2.70 5.78
N ILE A 304 -24.49 -3.16 5.48
CA ILE A 304 -24.93 -4.56 5.62
C ILE A 304 -25.37 -5.02 4.23
N ASN A 305 -25.15 -6.28 3.89
CA ASN A 305 -25.61 -6.89 2.64
C ASN A 305 -26.75 -7.88 2.93
N ALA A 306 -27.47 -8.30 1.90
CA ALA A 306 -28.49 -9.33 2.02
C ALA A 306 -28.41 -10.38 0.91
N VAL A 307 -28.64 -11.63 1.30
CA VAL A 307 -28.88 -12.74 0.38
C VAL A 307 -30.37 -13.05 0.41
N LEU A 308 -31.05 -12.80 -0.70
CA LEU A 308 -32.44 -13.16 -0.86
C LEU A 308 -32.54 -14.61 -1.31
N THR A 309 -33.40 -15.35 -0.63
CA THR A 309 -33.62 -16.78 -0.82
C THR A 309 -35.10 -17.07 -0.99
N ASN A 310 -35.43 -18.11 -1.75
CA ASN A 310 -36.78 -18.64 -1.88
C ASN A 310 -36.88 -19.88 -0.98
N LEU A 311 -37.65 -19.77 0.10
CA LEU A 311 -38.01 -20.87 0.97
C LEU A 311 -39.31 -21.50 0.44
N ASN A 312 -39.21 -22.71 -0.09
CA ASN A 312 -40.37 -23.50 -0.50
C ASN A 312 -40.76 -24.44 0.64
N PHE A 313 -42.00 -24.31 1.13
CA PHE A 313 -42.60 -25.22 2.09
C PHE A 313 -43.97 -25.70 1.61
N LYS A 314 -44.13 -27.03 1.45
CA LYS A 314 -45.39 -27.67 0.97
C LYS A 314 -45.96 -27.00 -0.30
N GLY A 315 -45.10 -26.60 -1.24
CA GLY A 315 -45.49 -25.95 -2.50
C GLY A 315 -45.75 -24.44 -2.41
N LYS A 316 -45.64 -23.82 -1.22
CA LYS A 316 -45.69 -22.36 -1.05
C LYS A 316 -44.28 -21.79 -1.03
N VAL A 317 -43.99 -20.86 -1.94
CA VAL A 317 -42.70 -20.15 -2.00
C VAL A 317 -42.79 -18.84 -1.24
N GLN A 318 -41.93 -18.67 -0.24
CA GLN A 318 -41.76 -17.44 0.53
C GLN A 318 -40.35 -16.88 0.34
N GLU A 319 -40.23 -15.58 0.08
CA GLU A 319 -38.94 -14.90 0.02
C GLU A 319 -38.42 -14.61 1.44
N VAL A 320 -37.15 -14.91 1.67
CA VAL A 320 -36.47 -14.68 2.95
C VAL A 320 -35.16 -13.93 2.69
N ALA A 321 -35.00 -12.81 3.40
CA ALA A 321 -33.77 -12.03 3.39
C ALA A 321 -32.84 -12.47 4.54
N LEU A 322 -31.63 -12.91 4.18
CA LEU A 322 -30.56 -13.22 5.11
C LEU A 322 -29.57 -12.06 5.10
N PHE A 323 -29.62 -11.23 6.14
CA PHE A 323 -28.72 -10.09 6.28
C PHE A 323 -27.39 -10.52 6.88
N GLY A 324 -26.30 -9.88 6.46
CA GLY A 324 -24.96 -10.13 6.98
C GLY A 324 -23.94 -9.13 6.45
N LYS A 325 -22.81 -9.00 7.14
CA LYS A 325 -21.67 -8.20 6.64
C LYS A 325 -20.83 -8.96 5.61
N GLY A 326 -20.94 -10.29 5.55
CA GLY A 326 -20.08 -11.15 4.74
C GLY A 326 -18.67 -11.32 5.34
N GLY A 327 -17.86 -12.17 4.71
CA GLY A 327 -16.52 -12.55 5.17
C GLY A 327 -16.53 -13.24 6.54
N ALA A 328 -15.53 -12.94 7.36
CA ALA A 328 -15.32 -13.53 8.70
C ALA A 328 -16.26 -12.97 9.80
N ASN A 329 -17.47 -12.56 9.44
CA ASN A 329 -18.48 -12.04 10.37
C ASN A 329 -19.65 -13.01 10.48
N GLU A 330 -20.21 -13.13 11.68
CA GLU A 330 -21.46 -13.88 11.87
C GLU A 330 -22.62 -13.25 11.11
N GLY A 331 -23.50 -14.11 10.60
CA GLY A 331 -24.74 -13.71 9.96
C GLY A 331 -25.84 -13.39 10.96
N TYR A 332 -26.75 -12.49 10.60
CA TYR A 332 -27.97 -12.31 11.39
C TYR A 332 -28.86 -13.55 11.25
N THR A 333 -29.27 -14.12 12.38
CA THR A 333 -30.12 -15.32 12.38
C THR A 333 -31.58 -14.94 12.21
N LYS A 334 -32.20 -15.40 11.12
CA LYS A 334 -33.65 -15.32 10.89
C LYS A 334 -34.32 -16.59 11.36
N SER A 335 -35.23 -16.47 12.32
CA SER A 335 -36.04 -17.59 12.81
C SER A 335 -37.42 -17.59 12.14
N ILE A 336 -37.83 -18.73 11.62
CA ILE A 336 -39.10 -18.94 10.90
C ILE A 336 -39.80 -20.16 11.51
N LYS A 337 -41.04 -19.97 11.97
CA LYS A 337 -41.86 -21.08 12.48
C LYS A 337 -42.54 -21.78 11.30
N ILE A 338 -42.34 -23.07 11.17
CA ILE A 338 -42.89 -23.91 10.09
C ILE A 338 -43.68 -25.04 10.76
N ASP A 339 -45.01 -24.95 10.71
CA ASP A 339 -45.93 -25.76 11.52
C ASP A 339 -45.51 -25.72 13.02
N ASP A 340 -45.00 -26.85 13.50
CA ASP A 340 -44.58 -27.14 14.86
C ASP A 340 -43.05 -27.13 15.05
N LYS A 341 -42.31 -26.85 13.98
CA LYS A 341 -40.84 -26.82 13.95
C LYS A 341 -40.35 -25.37 13.86
N LEU A 342 -39.14 -25.12 14.35
CA LEU A 342 -38.47 -23.83 14.22
C LEU A 342 -37.28 -23.96 13.28
N LEU A 343 -37.31 -23.21 12.17
CA LEU A 343 -36.20 -23.13 11.22
C LEU A 343 -35.40 -21.86 11.48
N LYS A 344 -34.11 -22.00 11.81
CA LYS A 344 -33.16 -20.89 11.89
C LYS A 344 -32.30 -20.85 10.63
N LEU A 345 -32.25 -19.70 9.97
CA LEU A 345 -31.46 -19.45 8.77
C LEU A 345 -30.49 -18.29 9.01
N SER A 346 -29.26 -18.42 8.55
CA SER A 346 -28.28 -17.32 8.56
C SER A 346 -27.35 -17.40 7.35
N TRP A 347 -26.76 -16.25 7.01
CA TRP A 347 -25.68 -16.15 6.02
C TRP A 347 -24.50 -15.41 6.64
N GLY A 348 -23.36 -16.09 6.76
CA GLY A 348 -22.14 -15.51 7.33
C GLY A 348 -21.07 -16.56 7.60
N ALA A 349 -20.06 -16.20 8.39
CA ALA A 349 -19.04 -17.11 8.88
C ALA A 349 -19.66 -18.20 9.77
N LYS A 350 -19.18 -19.44 9.62
CA LYS A 350 -19.53 -20.51 10.55
C LYS A 350 -18.60 -20.49 11.76
N ILE A 351 -19.14 -20.87 12.92
CA ILE A 351 -18.34 -21.11 14.13
C ILE A 351 -17.64 -22.47 14.01
N ILE A 352 -16.33 -22.48 14.27
CA ILE A 352 -15.50 -23.68 14.37
C ILE A 352 -15.00 -23.78 15.82
N GLU A 353 -15.29 -24.91 16.46
CA GLU A 353 -14.80 -25.21 17.82
C GLU A 353 -13.42 -25.88 17.74
N LEU A 354 -12.49 -25.40 18.57
CA LEU A 354 -11.16 -25.94 18.74
C LEU A 354 -11.14 -27.02 19.82
N PRO A 355 -10.22 -28.00 19.74
CA PRO A 355 -10.12 -29.07 20.73
C PRO A 355 -9.39 -28.65 22.02
N PHE A 356 -8.98 -27.38 22.13
CA PHE A 356 -8.33 -26.75 23.28
C PHE A 356 -8.84 -25.30 23.42
N SER A 357 -8.56 -24.68 24.57
CA SER A 357 -8.99 -23.31 24.86
C SER A 357 -7.81 -22.37 25.07
N LEU A 358 -8.01 -21.08 24.77
CA LEU A 358 -7.03 -20.02 24.96
C LEU A 358 -7.60 -18.98 25.93
N LEU A 359 -6.88 -18.73 27.04
CA LEU A 359 -7.11 -17.59 27.92
C LEU A 359 -6.21 -16.44 27.48
N LEU A 360 -6.77 -15.25 27.26
CA LEU A 360 -5.95 -14.03 27.13
C LEU A 360 -5.66 -13.47 28.52
N ASN A 361 -4.42 -13.56 28.98
CA ASN A 361 -4.01 -13.00 30.26
C ASN A 361 -3.83 -11.47 30.18
N ASP A 362 -3.18 -11.00 29.12
CA ASP A 362 -2.79 -9.58 29.00
C ASP A 362 -2.57 -9.22 27.52
N PHE A 363 -3.16 -8.10 27.07
CA PHE A 363 -2.88 -7.52 25.76
C PHE A 363 -2.00 -6.27 25.88
N LYS A 364 -0.84 -6.31 25.19
CA LYS A 364 0.15 -5.22 25.23
C LYS A 364 0.22 -4.52 23.89
N LEU A 365 0.00 -3.21 23.89
CA LEU A 365 0.20 -2.32 22.74
C LEU A 365 1.32 -1.33 23.03
N GLU A 366 2.45 -1.52 22.36
CA GLU A 366 3.56 -0.58 22.37
C GLU A 366 3.38 0.46 21.26
N ARG A 367 3.70 1.72 21.55
CA ARG A 367 3.61 2.84 20.61
C ARG A 367 4.96 3.47 20.40
N TYR A 368 5.10 4.21 19.31
CA TYR A 368 6.24 5.10 19.16
C TYR A 368 6.13 6.27 20.13
N PRO A 369 7.24 6.69 20.78
CA PRO A 369 7.23 7.80 21.74
C PRO A 369 6.50 9.04 21.20
N GLY A 370 5.57 9.60 21.97
CA GLY A 370 4.82 10.80 21.59
C GLY A 370 3.87 10.65 20.40
N SER A 371 3.63 9.43 19.91
CA SER A 371 2.75 9.10 18.79
C SER A 371 1.66 8.10 19.18
N ASN A 372 0.58 8.08 18.41
CA ASN A 372 -0.46 7.05 18.47
C ASN A 372 -0.17 5.86 17.55
N SER A 373 0.91 5.92 16.76
CA SER A 373 1.31 4.84 15.86
C SER A 373 1.79 3.61 16.65
N PRO A 374 1.23 2.42 16.36
CA PRO A 374 1.67 1.19 17.02
C PRO A 374 3.11 0.85 16.60
N SER A 375 3.97 0.52 17.56
CA SER A 375 5.35 0.08 17.34
C SER A 375 5.51 -1.43 17.52
N ALA A 376 4.69 -2.04 18.36
CA ALA A 376 4.50 -3.49 18.51
C ALA A 376 3.17 -3.77 19.22
N TYR A 377 2.62 -4.97 19.04
CA TYR A 377 1.51 -5.44 19.87
C TYR A 377 1.57 -6.96 20.02
N SER A 378 1.19 -7.42 21.20
CA SER A 378 1.29 -8.82 21.61
C SER A 378 0.20 -9.23 22.59
N SER A 379 -0.12 -10.51 22.59
CA SER A 379 -1.08 -11.15 23.49
C SER A 379 -0.37 -12.23 24.29
N ASP A 380 -0.37 -12.13 25.61
CA ASP A 380 0.07 -13.20 26.50
C ASP A 380 -1.10 -14.16 26.70
N VAL A 381 -0.98 -15.37 26.16
CA VAL A 381 -2.05 -16.38 26.20
C VAL A 381 -1.65 -17.62 26.98
N LYS A 382 -2.62 -18.23 27.64
CA LYS A 382 -2.49 -19.55 28.27
C LYS A 382 -3.32 -20.57 27.54
N VAL A 383 -2.69 -21.66 27.12
CA VAL A 383 -3.31 -22.77 26.39
C VAL A 383 -3.75 -23.83 27.39
N TYR A 384 -5.00 -24.31 27.25
CA TYR A 384 -5.56 -25.40 28.04
C TYR A 384 -6.04 -26.52 27.10
N ASP A 385 -5.36 -27.67 27.11
CA ASP A 385 -5.80 -28.89 26.42
C ASP A 385 -6.11 -30.00 27.44
N THR A 386 -7.39 -30.15 27.77
CA THR A 386 -7.87 -31.17 28.73
C THR A 386 -7.80 -32.59 28.16
N GLN A 387 -7.60 -32.78 26.85
CA GLN A 387 -7.48 -34.11 26.26
C GLN A 387 -6.08 -34.70 26.40
N HIS A 388 -5.05 -33.85 26.43
CA HIS A 388 -3.64 -34.26 26.55
C HIS A 388 -3.00 -33.88 27.89
N ASP A 389 -3.77 -33.25 28.80
CA ASP A 389 -3.30 -32.74 30.09
C ASP A 389 -2.12 -31.76 29.95
N GLU A 390 -2.15 -30.93 28.90
CA GLU A 390 -1.13 -29.92 28.63
C GLU A 390 -1.66 -28.53 28.95
N THR A 391 -0.89 -27.77 29.72
CA THR A 391 -1.15 -26.35 30.00
C THR A 391 0.15 -25.57 29.98
N PHE A 392 0.23 -24.53 29.15
CA PHE A 392 1.43 -23.69 29.05
C PHE A 392 1.06 -22.26 28.63
N GLU A 393 1.97 -21.33 28.89
CA GLU A 393 1.84 -19.93 28.51
C GLU A 393 2.72 -19.62 27.32
N GLN A 394 2.21 -18.82 26.39
CA GLN A 394 2.95 -18.36 25.23
C GLN A 394 2.53 -16.94 24.86
N ARG A 395 3.52 -16.11 24.52
CA ARG A 395 3.27 -14.80 23.92
C ARG A 395 3.08 -14.94 22.41
N ILE A 396 1.97 -14.41 21.90
CA ILE A 396 1.72 -14.24 20.47
C ILE A 396 1.97 -12.78 20.12
N SER A 397 2.77 -12.49 19.09
CA SER A 397 3.02 -11.12 18.63
C SER A 397 3.16 -11.07 17.11
N MET A 398 3.26 -9.86 16.56
CA MET A 398 3.71 -9.68 15.18
C MET A 398 5.05 -10.44 15.00
N ASN A 399 5.14 -11.29 13.97
CA ASN A 399 6.30 -12.15 13.67
C ASN A 399 6.61 -13.27 14.68
N ASN A 400 5.74 -13.52 15.66
CA ASN A 400 5.88 -14.66 16.58
C ASN A 400 4.53 -15.36 16.79
N THR A 401 4.38 -16.53 16.18
CA THR A 401 3.10 -17.28 16.13
C THR A 401 3.06 -18.42 17.14
N LEU A 402 1.89 -18.68 17.70
CA LEU A 402 1.62 -19.91 18.45
C LEU A 402 1.28 -21.02 17.47
N ASN A 403 2.00 -22.14 17.53
CA ASN A 403 1.74 -23.34 16.73
C ASN A 403 1.40 -24.49 17.66
N TYR A 404 0.15 -24.96 17.64
CA TYR A 404 -0.32 -26.04 18.52
C TYR A 404 -1.35 -26.93 17.83
N ARG A 405 -1.16 -28.27 17.89
CA ARG A 405 -2.02 -29.28 17.24
C ARG A 405 -2.34 -29.02 15.75
N GLY A 406 -1.37 -28.44 15.05
CA GLY A 406 -1.47 -28.05 13.63
C GLY A 406 -2.25 -26.76 13.38
N PHE A 407 -2.78 -26.10 14.42
CA PHE A 407 -3.32 -24.75 14.34
C PHE A 407 -2.20 -23.74 14.58
N LYS A 408 -2.19 -22.69 13.77
CA LYS A 408 -1.31 -21.55 13.96
C LYS A 408 -2.14 -20.31 14.24
N PHE A 409 -1.79 -19.61 15.31
CA PHE A 409 -2.42 -18.38 15.75
C PHE A 409 -1.44 -17.24 15.54
N PHE A 410 -1.87 -16.23 14.81
CA PHE A 410 -1.11 -15.02 14.63
C PHE A 410 -1.92 -13.82 15.10
N GLN A 411 -1.21 -12.87 15.69
CA GLN A 411 -1.77 -11.58 16.04
C GLN A 411 -2.19 -10.87 14.75
N SER A 412 -3.48 -10.64 14.51
CA SER A 412 -3.94 -9.99 13.27
C SER A 412 -4.29 -8.53 13.48
N SER A 413 -4.99 -8.23 14.57
CA SER A 413 -5.41 -6.88 14.95
C SER A 413 -5.86 -6.85 16.41
N TYR A 414 -6.49 -5.77 16.83
CA TYR A 414 -7.02 -5.58 18.18
C TYR A 414 -8.26 -4.68 18.09
N THR A 415 -9.09 -4.66 19.11
CA THR A 415 -10.23 -3.73 19.16
C THR A 415 -9.75 -2.32 19.45
N MET A 416 -10.44 -1.31 18.90
CA MET A 416 -10.00 0.10 18.99
C MET A 416 -9.96 0.65 20.42
N ASN A 417 -10.69 0.01 21.35
CA ASN A 417 -10.67 0.28 22.79
C ASN A 417 -9.65 -0.58 23.56
N GLU A 418 -8.77 -1.31 22.86
CA GLU A 418 -7.70 -2.17 23.42
C GLU A 418 -8.20 -3.29 24.36
N SER A 419 -9.50 -3.58 24.40
CA SER A 419 -10.09 -4.55 25.34
C SER A 419 -10.04 -6.02 24.86
N ALA A 420 -9.66 -6.26 23.60
CA ALA A 420 -9.62 -7.60 23.04
C ALA A 420 -8.56 -7.73 21.95
N THR A 421 -7.95 -8.90 21.92
CA THR A 421 -7.07 -9.31 20.82
C THR A 421 -7.87 -9.96 19.70
N ILE A 422 -7.44 -9.73 18.47
CA ILE A 422 -7.98 -10.41 17.29
C ILE A 422 -6.86 -11.23 16.68
N LEU A 423 -6.96 -12.54 16.87
CA LEU A 423 -6.06 -13.53 16.30
C LEU A 423 -6.66 -14.04 15.01
N SER A 424 -5.84 -14.26 13.99
CA SER A 424 -6.24 -15.07 12.86
C SER A 424 -5.59 -16.45 12.99
N VAL A 425 -6.38 -17.45 12.64
CA VAL A 425 -6.14 -18.85 12.95
C VAL A 425 -6.20 -19.62 11.65
N ASN A 426 -5.18 -20.41 11.37
CA ASN A 426 -5.20 -21.33 10.26
C ASN A 426 -4.72 -22.72 10.63
N LYS A 427 -5.22 -23.71 9.90
CA LYS A 427 -4.75 -25.08 9.94
C LYS A 427 -4.47 -25.52 8.52
N ASP A 428 -3.19 -25.67 8.19
CA ASP A 428 -2.75 -25.90 6.83
C ASP A 428 -1.78 -27.10 6.71
N PRO A 429 -2.25 -28.26 6.21
CA PRO A 429 -1.39 -29.42 5.99
C PRO A 429 -0.45 -29.25 4.78
N GLY A 430 -0.69 -28.26 3.91
CA GLY A 430 0.11 -28.01 2.71
C GLY A 430 1.43 -27.30 2.95
N THR A 431 1.62 -26.70 4.13
CA THR A 431 2.83 -25.94 4.48
C THR A 431 4.11 -26.81 4.36
N LEU A 432 4.12 -28.04 4.89
CA LEU A 432 5.32 -28.88 4.88
C LEU A 432 5.78 -29.30 3.46
N PRO A 433 4.91 -29.85 2.59
CA PRO A 433 5.27 -30.13 1.20
C PRO A 433 5.78 -28.90 0.44
N THR A 434 5.14 -27.74 0.65
CA THR A 434 5.56 -26.48 0.03
C THR A 434 6.97 -26.09 0.45
N TYR A 435 7.31 -26.22 1.73
CA TYR A 435 8.65 -25.87 2.25
C TYR A 435 9.75 -26.84 1.75
N ILE A 436 9.44 -28.13 1.61
CA ILE A 436 10.34 -29.09 0.93
C ILE A 436 10.59 -28.64 -0.51
N GLY A 437 9.53 -28.22 -1.20
CA GLY A 437 9.62 -27.60 -2.53
C GLY A 437 10.53 -26.37 -2.53
N TYR A 438 10.33 -25.42 -1.62
CA TYR A 438 11.17 -24.20 -1.53
C TYR A 438 12.66 -24.55 -1.34
N PHE A 439 12.97 -25.48 -0.45
CA PHE A 439 14.34 -25.93 -0.20
C PHE A 439 15.00 -26.50 -1.47
N LEU A 440 14.29 -27.39 -2.18
CA LEU A 440 14.77 -27.99 -3.43
C LEU A 440 14.96 -26.94 -4.53
N LEU A 441 14.01 -26.00 -4.63
CA LEU A 441 14.05 -24.91 -5.60
C LEU A 441 15.26 -24.00 -5.37
N PHE A 442 15.47 -23.54 -4.14
CA PHE A 442 16.57 -22.64 -3.78
C PHE A 442 17.92 -23.29 -4.07
N THR A 443 18.09 -24.51 -3.57
CA THR A 443 19.34 -25.27 -3.74
C THR A 443 19.60 -25.54 -5.22
N GLY A 444 18.58 -25.97 -5.97
CA GLY A 444 18.70 -26.22 -7.41
C GLY A 444 19.06 -24.98 -8.22
N LEU A 445 18.43 -23.84 -7.93
CA LEU A 445 18.69 -22.56 -8.60
C LEU A 445 20.10 -22.04 -8.31
N ILE A 446 20.55 -22.05 -7.05
CA ILE A 446 21.91 -21.60 -6.68
C ILE A 446 22.96 -22.49 -7.36
N ILE A 447 22.84 -23.82 -7.24
CA ILE A 447 23.77 -24.75 -7.88
C ILE A 447 23.81 -24.55 -9.39
N SER A 448 22.69 -24.20 -10.04
CA SER A 448 22.64 -23.99 -11.49
C SER A 448 23.57 -22.88 -12.01
N LEU A 449 23.88 -21.88 -11.17
CA LEU A 449 24.78 -20.78 -11.51
C LEU A 449 26.26 -21.21 -11.46
N PHE A 450 26.61 -22.15 -10.58
CA PHE A 450 27.99 -22.61 -10.36
C PHE A 450 28.30 -23.95 -11.03
N ALA A 451 27.29 -24.70 -11.48
CA ALA A 451 27.48 -26.00 -12.12
C ALA A 451 28.31 -25.89 -13.41
N ASN A 452 29.45 -26.58 -13.44
CA ASN A 452 30.41 -26.57 -14.57
C ASN A 452 29.77 -26.91 -15.93
N ASN A 453 28.77 -27.78 -15.94
CA ASN A 453 28.05 -28.20 -17.16
C ASN A 453 26.81 -27.34 -17.46
N GLY A 454 26.50 -26.37 -16.61
CA GLY A 454 25.33 -25.50 -16.68
C GLY A 454 25.43 -24.45 -17.81
N ARG A 455 24.26 -23.94 -18.23
CA ARG A 455 24.15 -22.91 -19.27
C ARG A 455 24.89 -21.62 -18.88
N PHE A 456 24.79 -21.20 -17.62
CA PHE A 456 25.48 -20.02 -17.10
C PHE A 456 27.01 -20.13 -17.25
N GLN A 457 27.61 -21.23 -16.79
CA GLN A 457 29.07 -21.44 -16.92
C GLN A 457 29.52 -21.55 -18.37
N LYS A 458 28.73 -22.19 -19.24
CA LYS A 458 29.01 -22.24 -20.69
C LYS A 458 29.03 -20.84 -21.32
N LEU A 459 28.11 -19.96 -20.92
CA LEU A 459 28.10 -18.56 -21.36
C LEU A 459 29.25 -17.77 -20.73
N ALA A 460 29.57 -17.99 -19.46
CA ALA A 460 30.66 -17.29 -18.76
C ALA A 460 32.04 -17.55 -19.39
N ARG A 461 32.29 -18.76 -19.89
CA ARG A 461 33.59 -19.17 -20.48
C ARG A 461 33.80 -18.66 -21.92
N LYS A 462 32.75 -18.26 -22.63
CA LYS A 462 32.84 -17.82 -24.02
C LYS A 462 33.42 -16.40 -24.10
N LYS A 463 34.55 -16.23 -24.79
CA LYS A 463 35.20 -14.93 -25.06
C LYS A 463 35.15 -14.59 -26.55
N TYR A 464 35.08 -13.31 -26.86
CA TYR A 464 35.17 -12.78 -28.22
C TYR A 464 36.28 -11.72 -28.24
N GLU A 465 37.30 -11.91 -29.09
CA GLU A 465 38.46 -11.01 -29.19
C GLU A 465 38.68 -10.56 -30.64
N LEU A 466 39.16 -9.32 -30.82
CA LEU A 466 39.62 -8.75 -32.09
C LEU A 466 41.16 -8.58 -32.03
N LYS A 467 41.89 -8.93 -33.10
CA LYS A 467 43.37 -8.79 -33.21
C LYS A 467 43.79 -7.31 -33.45
N ASN A 468 44.93 -6.91 -32.86
CA ASN A 468 45.42 -5.53 -32.73
C ASN A 468 46.15 -4.99 -33.98
N ILE A 469 45.84 -3.75 -34.40
CA ILE A 469 46.70 -2.84 -35.18
C ILE A 469 46.49 -1.41 -34.67
N SER A 470 47.53 -0.58 -34.67
CA SER A 470 47.64 0.70 -33.98
C SER A 470 47.15 1.94 -34.76
N THR A 471 46.91 2.98 -33.96
CA THR A 471 47.16 4.43 -34.16
C THR A 471 46.03 5.45 -34.52
N VAL A 472 46.06 6.49 -33.67
CA VAL A 472 45.70 7.92 -33.75
C VAL A 472 44.22 8.40 -33.68
N LEU A 473 44.00 9.07 -32.54
CA LEU A 473 43.14 10.18 -32.11
C LEU A 473 41.66 10.36 -32.46
N MET A 474 41.03 11.02 -31.49
CA MET A 474 39.64 11.24 -31.17
C MET A 474 39.51 12.68 -30.68
N LEU A 475 38.46 13.37 -31.12
CA LEU A 475 37.82 14.56 -30.55
C LEU A 475 36.42 14.56 -31.19
N SER A 476 35.32 14.96 -30.58
CA SER A 476 34.97 15.47 -29.25
C SER A 476 33.43 15.48 -29.23
N LEU A 477 32.78 15.37 -28.07
CA LEU A 477 31.38 15.81 -27.90
C LEU A 477 31.05 16.06 -26.42
N LEU A 478 30.92 17.37 -26.14
CA LEU A 478 30.00 18.11 -25.25
C LEU A 478 29.59 17.55 -23.87
N PHE A 479 29.68 18.41 -22.85
CA PHE A 479 28.53 19.20 -22.39
C PHE A 479 28.96 20.50 -21.71
N VAL A 480 28.44 21.63 -22.20
CA VAL A 480 28.47 22.92 -21.53
C VAL A 480 27.38 22.91 -20.47
N PHE A 481 27.77 23.00 -19.20
CA PHE A 481 26.84 23.42 -18.16
C PHE A 481 26.73 24.95 -18.25
N SER A 482 25.56 25.42 -18.70
CA SER A 482 25.20 26.83 -18.57
C SER A 482 24.74 27.07 -17.12
N PRO A 483 25.32 28.04 -16.39
CA PRO A 483 24.77 28.44 -15.11
C PRO A 483 23.45 29.17 -15.36
N ASN A 484 22.35 28.65 -14.81
CA ASN A 484 21.10 29.39 -14.77
C ASN A 484 21.31 30.66 -13.95
N THR A 485 21.11 31.81 -14.59
CA THR A 485 21.00 33.11 -13.94
C THR A 485 19.74 33.14 -13.09
N GLU A 486 19.90 33.41 -11.80
CA GLU A 486 18.79 33.64 -10.89
C GLU A 486 18.11 34.96 -11.23
N ALA A 487 16.77 34.94 -11.33
CA ALA A 487 15.97 36.14 -11.49
C ALA A 487 16.05 36.98 -10.20
N LYS A 488 16.40 38.26 -10.36
CA LYS A 488 16.24 39.28 -9.33
C LYS A 488 14.77 39.64 -9.25
N GLU A 489 14.17 39.45 -8.08
CA GLU A 489 12.88 40.08 -7.73
C GLU A 489 12.95 40.79 -6.38
N THR A 490 12.05 41.74 -6.28
CA THR A 490 12.01 42.96 -5.48
C THR A 490 11.49 42.74 -4.06
N ILE A 491 12.39 42.82 -3.10
CA ILE A 491 12.09 43.17 -1.70
C ILE A 491 12.93 44.41 -1.39
N SER A 492 12.51 45.24 -0.42
CA SER A 492 13.37 46.31 0.08
C SER A 492 14.75 45.76 0.49
N ASP A 493 15.84 46.46 0.14
CA ASP A 493 17.22 46.00 0.42
C ASP A 493 17.45 45.70 1.92
N ASN A 494 16.68 46.34 2.80
CA ASN A 494 16.74 46.16 4.25
C ASN A 494 16.11 44.84 4.74
N GLU A 495 14.94 44.43 4.23
CA GLU A 495 14.30 43.16 4.61
C GLU A 495 15.10 41.96 4.07
N MET A 496 15.66 42.06 2.86
CA MET A 496 16.53 41.02 2.31
C MET A 496 17.84 40.88 3.10
N LYS A 497 18.39 41.99 3.62
CA LYS A 497 19.55 41.98 4.50
C LYS A 497 19.24 41.24 5.81
N LEU A 498 18.06 41.45 6.41
CA LEU A 498 17.62 40.74 7.61
C LEU A 498 17.40 39.25 7.36
N ILE A 499 16.76 38.87 6.25
CA ILE A 499 16.54 37.46 5.86
C ILE A 499 17.87 36.70 5.76
N LYS A 500 18.90 37.35 5.18
CA LYS A 500 20.22 36.75 4.94
C LYS A 500 21.16 36.78 6.14
N ASN A 501 20.93 37.66 7.11
CA ASN A 501 21.81 37.83 8.27
C ASN A 501 21.61 36.72 9.30
N ILE A 502 22.01 35.49 8.99
CA ILE A 502 21.95 34.34 9.91
C ILE A 502 23.34 33.75 10.06
N ASP A 503 23.85 33.70 11.30
CA ASP A 503 25.17 33.14 11.57
C ASP A 503 25.26 31.63 11.28
N LYS A 504 26.36 31.23 10.63
CA LYS A 504 26.56 29.86 10.19
C LYS A 504 26.90 28.94 11.35
N GLU A 505 27.72 29.36 12.30
CA GLU A 505 28.08 28.52 13.45
C GLU A 505 26.87 28.27 14.36
N HIS A 506 26.10 29.30 14.66
CA HIS A 506 24.86 29.19 15.42
C HIS A 506 23.86 28.27 14.69
N SER A 507 23.71 28.40 13.37
CA SER A 507 22.81 27.53 12.60
C SER A 507 23.21 26.05 12.65
N LEU A 508 24.50 25.74 12.72
CA LEU A 508 24.99 24.36 12.89
C LEU A 508 24.72 23.84 14.30
N LYS A 509 24.88 24.69 15.33
CA LYS A 509 24.51 24.34 16.71
C LYS A 509 23.02 24.03 16.81
N LEU A 510 22.15 24.90 16.30
CA LEU A 510 20.70 24.64 16.25
C LEU A 510 20.40 23.35 15.47
N GLY A 511 21.04 23.15 14.33
CA GLY A 511 20.86 21.93 13.53
C GLY A 511 21.12 20.63 14.29
N SER A 512 21.97 20.66 15.33
CA SER A 512 22.28 19.50 16.18
C SER A 512 21.28 19.26 17.32
N VAL A 513 20.43 20.24 17.64
CA VAL A 513 19.41 20.11 18.68
C VAL A 513 18.37 19.09 18.24
N LEU A 514 17.87 18.30 19.19
CA LEU A 514 16.93 17.22 18.90
C LEU A 514 15.50 17.71 18.93
N ILE A 515 14.66 17.11 18.09
CA ILE A 515 13.20 17.24 18.10
C ILE A 515 12.55 15.86 18.01
N GLN A 516 11.34 15.71 18.54
CA GLN A 516 10.50 14.54 18.28
C GLN A 516 9.58 14.84 17.09
N ASP A 517 9.63 14.04 16.04
CA ASP A 517 8.73 14.22 14.89
C ASP A 517 7.31 13.70 15.16
N TYR A 518 6.43 13.82 14.17
CA TYR A 518 5.03 13.38 14.29
C TYR A 518 4.87 11.85 14.38
N GLN A 519 5.88 11.07 13.95
CA GLN A 519 5.88 9.61 14.06
C GLN A 519 6.49 9.14 15.38
N GLY A 520 7.15 10.02 16.12
CA GLY A 520 7.78 9.73 17.40
C GLY A 520 9.29 9.49 17.33
N ARG A 521 9.92 9.69 16.17
CA ARG A 521 11.38 9.60 16.02
C ARG A 521 12.04 10.87 16.55
N ILE A 522 13.05 10.69 17.41
CA ILE A 522 13.90 11.79 17.87
C ILE A 522 15.03 11.97 16.86
N LYS A 523 15.13 13.17 16.26
CA LYS A 523 16.13 13.48 15.22
C LYS A 523 16.65 14.91 15.34
N PRO A 524 17.81 15.23 14.75
CA PRO A 524 18.32 16.60 14.74
C PRO A 524 17.40 17.54 13.94
N ILE A 525 17.30 18.82 14.37
CA ILE A 525 16.59 19.88 13.63
C ILE A 525 17.12 19.99 12.20
N ASN A 526 18.41 19.71 11.97
CA ASN A 526 18.96 19.69 10.62
C ASN A 526 18.20 18.77 9.66
N SER A 527 17.81 17.57 10.12
CA SER A 527 17.00 16.66 9.31
C SER A 527 15.63 17.25 9.02
N LEU A 528 14.95 17.81 10.04
CA LEU A 528 13.66 18.49 9.85
C LEU A 528 13.77 19.68 8.89
N ALA A 529 14.82 20.49 9.00
CA ALA A 529 15.04 21.66 8.15
C ALA A 529 15.21 21.26 6.68
N ILE A 530 15.99 20.20 6.42
CA ILE A 530 16.15 19.62 5.07
C ILE A 530 14.81 19.06 4.57
N GLU A 531 14.04 18.40 5.43
CA GLU A 531 12.72 17.86 5.10
C GLU A 531 11.73 18.95 4.70
N ILE A 532 11.61 20.02 5.49
CA ILE A 532 10.75 21.17 5.21
C ILE A 532 11.21 21.86 3.92
N MET A 533 12.50 22.13 3.77
CA MET A 533 13.06 22.77 2.58
C MET A 533 12.80 21.94 1.32
N ASN A 534 12.96 20.61 1.38
CA ASN A 534 12.68 19.73 0.26
C ASN A 534 11.18 19.67 -0.09
N LYS A 535 10.29 19.63 0.92
CA LYS A 535 8.83 19.59 0.70
C LYS A 535 8.29 20.90 0.13
N VAL A 536 8.76 22.03 0.65
CA VAL A 536 8.28 23.38 0.30
C VAL A 536 8.99 23.95 -0.92
N LEU A 537 10.32 23.96 -0.93
CA LEU A 537 11.16 24.72 -1.88
C LEU A 537 11.79 23.86 -2.98
N ARG A 538 12.01 22.56 -2.71
CA ARG A 538 12.67 21.61 -3.63
C ARG A 538 14.05 22.06 -4.12
N LYS A 539 14.81 22.73 -3.25
CA LYS A 539 16.19 23.20 -3.50
C LYS A 539 17.05 22.89 -2.29
N ASP A 540 18.36 22.75 -2.50
CA ASP A 540 19.34 22.52 -1.43
C ASP A 540 19.74 23.81 -0.70
N SER A 541 19.46 24.97 -1.29
CA SER A 541 19.66 26.30 -0.71
C SER A 541 18.74 27.32 -1.39
N LEU A 542 18.48 28.43 -0.71
CA LEU A 542 17.73 29.55 -1.26
C LEU A 542 18.32 30.88 -0.75
N TYR A 543 18.50 31.85 -1.66
CA TYR A 543 19.09 33.16 -1.34
C TYR A 543 20.48 33.10 -0.66
N GLY A 544 21.24 32.02 -0.89
CA GLY A 544 22.55 31.78 -0.28
C GLY A 544 22.50 31.18 1.14
N LEU A 545 21.31 30.86 1.65
CA LEU A 545 21.11 30.20 2.94
C LEU A 545 20.98 28.69 2.77
N ASP A 546 21.63 27.94 3.65
CA ASP A 546 21.39 26.50 3.79
C ASP A 546 20.09 26.20 4.56
N ALA A 547 19.73 24.91 4.65
CA ALA A 547 18.50 24.48 5.30
C ALA A 547 18.35 25.00 6.74
N ASN A 548 19.42 24.96 7.54
CA ASN A 548 19.37 25.38 8.94
C ASN A 548 19.20 26.90 9.05
N GLN A 549 19.94 27.64 8.23
CA GLN A 549 19.83 29.11 8.21
C GLN A 549 18.45 29.55 7.73
N LEU A 550 17.89 28.88 6.72
CA LEU A 550 16.56 29.16 6.20
C LEU A 550 15.48 28.85 7.24
N PHE A 551 15.62 27.73 7.97
CA PHE A 551 14.74 27.37 9.08
C PHE A 551 14.70 28.47 10.14
N ILE A 552 15.86 28.98 10.58
CA ILE A 552 15.96 30.10 11.53
C ILE A 552 15.33 31.36 10.94
N SER A 553 15.70 31.72 9.70
CA SER A 553 15.23 32.94 9.03
C SER A 553 13.70 32.97 8.93
N MET A 554 13.07 31.86 8.51
CA MET A 554 11.62 31.74 8.44
C MET A 554 10.95 31.82 9.80
N MET A 555 11.60 31.29 10.85
CA MET A 555 11.07 31.29 12.22
C MET A 555 11.08 32.71 12.83
N ILE A 556 12.14 33.49 12.61
CA ILE A 556 12.28 34.82 13.23
C ILE A 556 11.70 35.96 12.36
N ASN A 557 11.59 35.76 11.04
CA ASN A 557 11.07 36.74 10.09
C ASN A 557 9.81 36.27 9.32
N PRO A 558 8.76 35.71 9.98
CA PRO A 558 7.63 35.09 9.28
C PRO A 558 6.89 36.05 8.35
N ARG A 559 6.69 37.31 8.75
CA ARG A 559 6.03 38.34 7.92
C ARG A 559 6.76 38.66 6.62
N ALA A 560 8.09 38.59 6.62
CA ALA A 560 8.87 38.83 5.40
C ALA A 560 8.78 37.62 4.46
N TRP A 561 8.80 36.41 5.01
CA TRP A 561 8.67 35.16 4.27
C TRP A 561 7.25 34.90 3.73
N GLN A 562 6.22 35.42 4.38
CA GLN A 562 4.83 35.32 3.90
C GLN A 562 4.60 36.01 2.54
N LYS A 563 5.35 37.09 2.28
CA LYS A 563 5.28 37.87 1.04
C LYS A 563 6.14 37.32 -0.10
N LEU A 564 7.02 36.35 0.20
CA LEU A 564 7.96 35.81 -0.77
C LEU A 564 7.30 34.73 -1.64
N PRO A 565 7.44 34.79 -2.98
CA PRO A 565 6.83 33.80 -3.88
C PRO A 565 7.62 32.49 -3.89
N ILE A 566 7.44 31.68 -2.84
CA ILE A 566 8.20 30.43 -2.62
C ILE A 566 7.37 29.16 -2.84
N VAL A 567 6.03 29.25 -2.79
CA VAL A 567 5.17 28.08 -2.87
C VAL A 567 4.95 27.70 -4.33
N LYS A 568 5.42 26.51 -4.72
CA LYS A 568 5.29 26.04 -6.10
C LYS A 568 3.83 25.71 -6.46
N VAL A 569 3.39 26.14 -7.64
CA VAL A 569 2.08 25.83 -8.23
C VAL A 569 2.24 25.42 -9.69
N THR A 570 1.49 24.42 -10.16
CA THR A 570 1.62 23.94 -11.55
C THR A 570 0.33 24.02 -12.35
N ASP A 571 -0.82 23.85 -11.71
CA ASP A 571 -2.13 23.82 -12.37
C ASP A 571 -2.64 25.22 -12.74
N GLU A 572 -3.18 25.38 -13.95
CA GLU A 572 -3.65 26.67 -14.47
C GLU A 572 -4.93 27.17 -13.79
N ASN A 573 -5.85 26.26 -13.41
CA ASN A 573 -7.07 26.63 -12.71
C ASN A 573 -6.75 27.10 -11.30
N LEU A 574 -5.79 26.44 -10.65
CA LEU A 574 -5.33 26.84 -9.31
C LEU A 574 -4.67 28.23 -9.34
N LYS A 575 -3.87 28.53 -10.38
CA LYS A 575 -3.32 29.88 -10.59
C LYS A 575 -4.42 30.92 -10.75
N LYS A 576 -5.47 30.60 -11.51
CA LYS A 576 -6.62 31.48 -11.71
C LYS A 576 -7.35 31.75 -10.39
N LEU A 577 -7.55 30.73 -9.57
CA LEU A 577 -8.18 30.84 -8.25
C LEU A 577 -7.36 31.73 -7.28
N LEU A 578 -6.03 31.60 -7.32
CA LEU A 578 -5.11 32.42 -6.51
C LEU A 578 -5.01 33.88 -6.98
N GLY A 579 -5.33 34.16 -8.24
CA GLY A 579 -5.21 35.50 -8.85
C GLY A 579 -3.80 35.82 -9.36
N ILE A 580 -2.98 34.81 -9.63
CA ILE A 580 -1.59 34.95 -10.08
C ILE A 580 -1.45 34.76 -11.60
N LYS A 581 -0.36 35.29 -12.19
CA LYS A 581 -0.10 35.19 -13.63
C LYS A 581 0.00 33.73 -14.09
N LYS A 582 -0.45 33.42 -15.31
CA LYS A 582 -0.45 32.05 -15.85
C LYS A 582 0.94 31.42 -15.94
N ASP A 583 1.96 32.23 -16.19
CA ASP A 583 3.38 31.84 -16.30
C ASP A 583 4.10 31.76 -14.94
N ALA A 584 3.46 32.24 -13.86
CA ALA A 584 4.03 32.17 -12.51
C ALA A 584 4.25 30.71 -12.10
N LYS A 585 5.46 30.41 -11.61
CA LYS A 585 5.86 29.08 -11.11
C LYS A 585 5.70 28.95 -9.60
N HIS A 586 5.69 30.07 -8.90
CA HIS A 586 5.57 30.16 -7.45
C HIS A 586 4.65 31.33 -7.07
N PHE A 587 4.09 31.27 -5.88
CA PHE A 587 3.25 32.30 -5.29
C PHE A 587 3.58 32.48 -3.80
N ALA A 588 3.17 33.60 -3.22
CA ALA A 588 3.44 33.97 -1.83
C ALA A 588 2.41 33.36 -0.88
N PHE A 589 2.79 33.12 0.38
CA PHE A 589 1.84 32.58 1.36
C PHE A 589 0.61 33.49 1.51
N ASP A 590 0.80 34.81 1.46
CA ASP A 590 -0.31 35.79 1.55
C ASP A 590 -1.29 35.71 0.37
N ASP A 591 -0.88 35.19 -0.80
CA ASP A 591 -1.74 35.14 -2.00
C ASP A 591 -2.94 34.19 -1.84
N VAL A 592 -2.94 33.29 -0.84
CA VAL A 592 -4.00 32.28 -0.62
C VAL A 592 -5.14 32.78 0.24
N TYR A 593 -4.99 33.94 0.87
CA TYR A 593 -6.03 34.58 1.67
C TYR A 593 -6.66 35.73 0.89
N THR A 594 -7.96 35.96 1.11
CA THR A 594 -8.62 37.16 0.59
C THR A 594 -8.26 38.37 1.44
N ASN A 595 -8.56 39.58 0.95
CA ASN A 595 -8.40 40.82 1.73
C ASN A 595 -9.20 40.81 3.06
N PHE A 596 -10.18 39.93 3.19
CA PHE A 596 -11.00 39.74 4.40
C PHE A 596 -10.56 38.55 5.26
N GLY A 597 -9.44 37.88 4.92
CA GLY A 597 -8.85 36.79 5.69
C GLY A 597 -9.44 35.40 5.43
N SER A 598 -10.36 35.24 4.48
CA SER A 598 -10.90 33.91 4.13
C SER A 598 -9.91 33.10 3.28
N TYR A 599 -9.85 31.78 3.51
CA TYR A 599 -8.95 30.88 2.80
C TYR A 599 -9.52 30.50 1.42
N LYS A 600 -8.84 30.90 0.33
CA LYS A 600 -9.36 30.77 -1.05
C LYS A 600 -9.52 29.30 -1.52
N LEU A 601 -8.86 28.34 -0.86
CA LEU A 601 -8.78 26.95 -1.31
C LEU A 601 -9.75 26.00 -0.60
N GLU A 602 -10.48 26.48 0.41
CA GLU A 602 -11.24 25.65 1.35
C GLU A 602 -12.31 24.76 0.69
N ASP A 603 -13.22 25.34 -0.09
CA ASP A 603 -14.32 24.62 -0.73
C ASP A 603 -13.83 23.53 -1.70
N ASP A 604 -12.84 23.88 -2.53
CA ASP A 604 -12.26 22.97 -3.52
C ASP A 604 -11.46 21.84 -2.84
N LEU A 605 -10.79 22.13 -1.71
CA LEU A 605 -10.11 21.11 -0.90
C LEU A 605 -11.10 20.14 -0.29
N GLU A 606 -12.24 20.61 0.21
CA GLU A 606 -13.27 19.74 0.77
C GLU A 606 -13.83 18.79 -0.32
N ILE A 607 -14.10 19.32 -1.52
CA ILE A 607 -14.53 18.52 -2.68
C ILE A 607 -13.45 17.51 -3.07
N ALA A 608 -12.18 17.91 -3.16
CA ALA A 608 -11.08 17.04 -3.53
C ALA A 608 -10.83 15.92 -2.49
N ASN A 609 -10.93 16.24 -1.20
CA ASN A 609 -10.75 15.29 -0.11
C ASN A 609 -11.92 14.28 0.00
N LYS A 610 -13.13 14.66 -0.39
CA LYS A 610 -14.30 13.75 -0.49
C LYS A 610 -14.15 12.71 -1.63
N LYS A 611 -13.36 13.00 -2.67
CA LYS A 611 -13.08 12.05 -3.76
C LYS A 611 -12.14 10.94 -3.30
N LYS A 612 -12.36 9.72 -3.80
CA LYS A 612 -11.40 8.62 -3.65
C LYS A 612 -10.07 9.00 -4.33
N PRO A 613 -8.90 8.58 -3.80
CA PRO A 613 -7.60 8.88 -4.40
C PRO A 613 -7.49 8.54 -5.90
N SER A 614 -8.12 7.44 -6.33
CA SER A 614 -8.18 7.02 -7.75
C SER A 614 -9.04 7.91 -8.65
N GLN A 615 -9.98 8.66 -8.07
CA GLN A 615 -10.89 9.57 -8.77
C GLN A 615 -10.42 11.04 -8.75
N ARG A 616 -9.34 11.34 -8.03
CA ARG A 616 -8.74 12.68 -7.98
C ARG A 616 -8.05 12.99 -9.31
N ASN A 617 -8.47 14.07 -9.97
CA ASN A 617 -7.86 14.55 -11.20
C ASN A 617 -6.55 15.31 -10.91
N ARG A 618 -5.89 15.86 -11.94
CA ARG A 618 -4.63 16.60 -11.78
C ARG A 618 -4.79 17.84 -10.89
N TYR A 619 -5.91 18.57 -11.04
CA TYR A 619 -6.23 19.75 -10.23
C TYR A 619 -6.34 19.39 -8.75
N ASP A 620 -7.16 18.37 -8.41
CA ASP A 620 -7.37 17.89 -7.05
C ASP A 620 -6.02 17.54 -6.37
N LYS A 621 -5.13 16.88 -7.10
CA LYS A 621 -3.80 16.47 -6.59
C LYS A 621 -2.83 17.64 -6.42
N ASP A 622 -2.84 18.63 -7.31
CA ASP A 622 -1.98 19.82 -7.16
C ASP A 622 -2.49 20.70 -6.01
N LEU A 623 -3.81 20.84 -5.87
CA LEU A 623 -4.48 21.55 -4.78
C LEU A 623 -4.11 21.00 -3.41
N ILE A 624 -4.28 19.68 -3.20
CA ILE A 624 -3.91 19.01 -1.92
C ILE A 624 -2.42 19.19 -1.62
N LYS A 625 -1.54 19.10 -2.62
CA LYS A 625 -0.10 19.29 -2.44
C LYS A 625 0.28 20.73 -2.11
N VAL A 626 -0.45 21.70 -2.64
CA VAL A 626 -0.27 23.11 -2.31
C VAL A 626 -0.71 23.35 -0.87
N ASP A 627 -1.87 22.83 -0.47
CA ASP A 627 -2.35 22.90 0.92
C ASP A 627 -1.39 22.25 1.93
N GLU A 628 -0.84 21.07 1.60
CA GLU A 628 0.20 20.43 2.42
C GLU A 628 1.41 21.36 2.64
N ARG A 629 1.91 22.01 1.57
CA ARG A 629 3.03 22.96 1.68
C ARG A 629 2.69 24.19 2.51
N LEU A 630 1.47 24.73 2.36
CA LEU A 630 1.00 25.87 3.13
C LEU A 630 0.89 25.51 4.62
N ASN A 631 0.33 24.35 4.94
CA ASN A 631 0.27 23.85 6.31
C ASN A 631 1.66 23.63 6.91
N ILE A 632 2.63 23.12 6.13
CA ILE A 632 4.03 23.04 6.57
C ILE A 632 4.59 24.43 6.86
N ILE A 633 4.43 25.40 5.94
CA ILE A 633 4.91 26.77 6.15
C ILE A 633 4.27 27.39 7.39
N TYR A 634 2.97 27.22 7.59
CA TYR A 634 2.23 27.73 8.74
C TYR A 634 2.70 27.11 10.06
N ASN A 635 2.89 25.79 10.09
CA ASN A 635 3.44 25.09 11.26
C ASN A 635 4.88 25.50 11.58
N HIS A 636 5.65 25.90 10.57
CA HIS A 636 6.98 26.45 10.76
C HIS A 636 6.92 27.87 11.36
N PHE A 637 6.07 28.75 10.81
CA PHE A 637 5.89 30.12 11.32
C PHE A 637 5.34 30.18 12.74
N SER A 638 4.43 29.26 13.09
CA SER A 638 3.87 29.16 14.44
C SER A 638 4.81 28.49 15.45
N GLY A 639 5.89 27.85 14.98
CA GLY A 639 6.78 27.05 15.84
C GLY A 639 6.20 25.70 16.25
N ALA A 640 5.06 25.28 15.68
CA ALA A 640 4.40 24.01 16.00
C ALA A 640 5.26 22.77 15.65
N PHE A 641 6.24 22.89 14.75
CA PHE A 641 7.21 21.81 14.49
C PHE A 641 8.26 21.61 15.59
N LEU A 642 8.46 22.59 16.47
CA LEU A 642 9.51 22.57 17.48
C LEU A 642 9.09 21.78 18.72
N LYS A 643 8.76 20.51 18.55
CA LYS A 643 8.58 19.57 19.68
C LYS A 643 9.92 19.30 20.35
N LEU A 644 10.38 20.26 21.15
CA LEU A 644 11.72 20.33 21.76
C LEU A 644 11.72 19.91 23.22
N PHE A 645 10.57 19.96 23.90
CA PHE A 645 10.52 19.85 25.35
C PHE A 645 9.91 18.53 25.78
N PRO A 646 10.70 17.58 26.32
CA PRO A 646 10.14 16.37 26.93
C PRO A 646 9.15 16.73 28.04
N LYS A 647 7.97 16.13 28.01
CA LYS A 647 6.98 16.25 29.08
C LYS A 647 7.43 15.44 30.29
N ILE A 648 7.43 16.07 31.46
CA ILE A 648 7.87 15.43 32.70
C ILE A 648 6.93 14.27 33.07
N ASN A 649 7.50 13.09 33.33
CA ASN A 649 6.81 11.86 33.76
C ASN A 649 5.69 11.37 32.80
N ASP A 650 5.78 11.69 31.51
CA ASP A 650 4.80 11.21 30.53
C ASP A 650 5.02 9.72 30.21
N LYS A 651 3.98 8.90 30.38
CA LYS A 651 4.04 7.44 30.14
C LYS A 651 4.47 7.08 28.72
N ASN A 652 4.23 7.94 27.73
CA ASN A 652 4.56 7.71 26.33
C ASN A 652 5.73 8.58 25.85
N ASN A 653 6.51 9.17 26.75
CA ASN A 653 7.69 9.98 26.42
C ASN A 653 7.41 11.09 25.39
N LYS A 654 6.25 11.76 25.51
CA LYS A 654 5.83 12.80 24.57
C LYS A 654 6.67 14.08 24.72
N TRP A 655 7.09 14.66 23.60
CA TRP A 655 7.70 15.98 23.55
C TRP A 655 6.68 17.02 23.07
N LEU A 656 6.81 18.23 23.60
CA LEU A 656 5.87 19.31 23.47
C LEU A 656 6.49 20.43 22.64
N ASP A 657 5.64 21.05 21.84
CA ASP A 657 5.96 22.31 21.19
C ASP A 657 5.72 23.50 22.16
N PRO A 658 6.41 24.64 21.97
CA PRO A 658 6.27 25.80 22.84
C PRO A 658 4.85 26.39 22.86
N THR A 659 4.07 26.21 21.80
CA THR A 659 2.74 26.84 21.68
C THR A 659 1.75 26.25 22.68
N LEU A 660 1.89 24.95 22.99
CA LEU A 660 1.09 24.29 24.01
C LEU A 660 1.35 24.88 25.41
N ALA A 661 2.61 25.17 25.76
CA ALA A 661 2.95 25.79 27.04
C ALA A 661 2.30 27.19 27.17
N ILE A 662 2.30 27.97 26.10
CA ILE A 662 1.66 29.29 26.05
C ILE A 662 0.14 29.18 26.22
N SER A 663 -0.51 28.17 25.61
CA SER A 663 -1.96 27.95 25.74
C SER A 663 -2.38 27.60 27.18
N VAL A 664 -1.56 26.80 27.89
CA VAL A 664 -1.82 26.46 29.31
C VAL A 664 -1.68 27.69 30.21
N ILE A 665 -0.70 28.55 29.96
CA ILE A 665 -0.49 29.79 30.73
C ILE A 665 -1.65 30.77 30.52
N LYS A 666 -2.14 30.91 29.28
CA LYS A 666 -3.16 31.89 28.91
C LYS A 666 -4.58 31.45 29.24
N ASP A 667 -4.92 30.20 28.88
CA ASP A 667 -6.31 29.74 28.87
C ASP A 667 -6.59 28.72 29.99
N GLY A 668 -5.56 28.26 30.72
CA GLY A 668 -5.69 27.20 31.72
C GLY A 668 -6.02 25.83 31.14
N VAL A 669 -5.99 25.69 29.81
CA VAL A 669 -6.36 24.47 29.09
C VAL A 669 -5.09 23.71 28.69
N GLY A 670 -4.93 22.49 29.19
CA GLY A 670 -3.92 21.55 28.74
C GLY A 670 -3.40 20.61 29.84
N ALA A 671 -2.79 19.49 29.44
CA ALA A 671 -2.35 18.42 30.36
C ALA A 671 -0.95 18.66 30.97
N LEU A 672 -0.61 19.92 31.26
CA LEU A 672 0.70 20.34 31.80
C LEU A 672 0.55 21.01 33.16
N ASN A 673 1.56 20.85 34.01
CA ASN A 673 1.69 21.66 35.22
C ASN A 673 2.01 23.11 34.83
N LYS A 674 1.37 24.09 35.46
CA LYS A 674 1.60 25.52 35.22
C LYS A 674 3.08 25.92 35.37
N ASN A 675 3.78 25.38 36.38
CA ASN A 675 5.20 25.68 36.59
C ASN A 675 6.10 25.12 35.47
N GLU A 676 5.74 23.95 34.93
CA GLU A 676 6.44 23.34 33.78
C GLU A 676 6.19 24.17 32.51
N ALA A 677 4.95 24.59 32.28
CA ALA A 677 4.58 25.45 31.17
C ALA A 677 5.32 26.81 31.22
N GLU A 678 5.37 27.46 32.38
CA GLU A 678 6.09 28.72 32.58
C GLU A 678 7.60 28.58 32.31
N ASN A 679 8.22 27.49 32.76
CA ASN A 679 9.63 27.23 32.49
C ASN A 679 9.90 27.04 30.99
N ILE A 680 9.08 26.24 30.30
CA ILE A 680 9.19 26.02 28.86
C ILE A 680 9.01 27.34 28.08
N ALA A 681 7.98 28.13 28.43
CA ALA A 681 7.73 29.43 27.81
C ALA A 681 8.92 30.37 28.00
N ASN A 682 9.46 30.48 29.23
CA ASN A 682 10.62 31.32 29.54
C ASN A 682 11.88 30.88 28.76
N LEU A 683 12.15 29.58 28.64
CA LEU A 683 13.29 29.08 27.87
C LEU A 683 13.17 29.47 26.39
N MET A 684 11.98 29.30 25.81
CA MET A 684 11.76 29.62 24.40
C MET A 684 11.75 31.14 24.13
N ASP A 685 11.10 31.94 24.98
CA ASP A 685 11.06 33.40 24.86
C ASP A 685 12.46 34.01 24.94
N ASN A 686 13.27 33.53 25.89
CA ASN A 686 14.67 33.96 26.02
C ASN A 686 15.49 33.63 24.77
N TYR A 687 15.30 32.45 24.20
CA TYR A 687 16.01 32.04 22.99
C TYR A 687 15.55 32.85 21.76
N PHE A 688 14.25 32.97 21.54
CA PHE A 688 13.69 33.71 20.41
C PHE A 688 14.06 35.19 20.45
N LEU A 689 14.03 35.81 21.64
CA LEU A 689 14.44 37.20 21.80
C LEU A 689 15.94 37.40 21.51
N ALA A 690 16.80 36.49 21.96
CA ALA A 690 18.23 36.53 21.67
C ALA A 690 18.52 36.35 20.18
N LEU A 691 17.84 35.41 19.50
CA LEU A 691 17.91 35.23 18.05
C LEU A 691 17.53 36.50 17.29
N LYS A 692 16.40 37.12 17.66
CA LYS A 692 15.90 38.33 17.00
C LYS A 692 16.87 39.50 17.17
N LYS A 693 17.40 39.73 18.38
CA LYS A 693 18.40 40.78 18.62
C LYS A 693 19.69 40.54 17.83
N ALA A 694 20.16 39.30 17.76
CA ALA A 694 21.35 38.95 16.96
C ALA A 694 21.12 39.15 15.46
N ASN A 695 19.95 38.76 14.92
CA ASN A 695 19.57 38.98 13.53
C ASN A 695 19.45 40.46 13.16
N GLU A 696 18.99 41.31 14.09
CA GLU A 696 18.94 42.77 13.94
C GLU A 696 20.32 43.46 14.13
N GLY A 697 21.37 42.72 14.47
CA GLY A 697 22.71 43.26 14.74
C GLY A 697 22.83 44.01 16.09
N LYS A 698 21.88 43.80 17.00
CA LYS A 698 21.81 44.45 18.33
C LYS A 698 22.46 43.62 19.44
N ASP A 699 22.87 42.38 19.16
CA ASP A 699 23.52 41.47 20.10
C ASP A 699 24.37 40.42 19.34
N SER A 700 25.18 39.65 20.05
CA SER A 700 26.00 38.57 19.51
C SER A 700 25.22 37.26 19.31
N TRP A 701 25.57 36.50 18.27
CA TRP A 701 25.09 35.13 18.05
C TRP A 701 25.57 34.14 19.12
N GLU A 702 26.61 34.49 19.87
CA GLU A 702 27.09 33.70 21.01
C GLU A 702 26.07 33.71 22.15
N ASN A 703 25.42 34.84 22.44
CA ASN A 703 24.36 34.91 23.45
C ASN A 703 23.16 34.01 23.07
N ALA A 704 22.73 34.05 21.81
CA ALA A 704 21.69 33.14 21.31
C ALA A 704 22.10 31.66 21.46
N SER A 705 23.38 31.34 21.23
CA SER A 705 23.92 29.99 21.44
C SER A 705 23.86 29.56 22.91
N LYS A 706 24.18 30.45 23.86
CA LYS A 706 24.07 30.17 25.30
C LYS A 706 22.62 29.93 25.74
N LYS A 707 21.65 30.65 25.17
CA LYS A 707 20.22 30.40 25.44
C LYS A 707 19.75 29.07 24.87
N LEU A 708 20.27 28.67 23.72
CA LEU A 708 20.01 27.35 23.13
C LEU A 708 20.55 26.20 24.01
N GLU A 709 21.73 26.37 24.61
CA GLU A 709 22.31 25.38 25.54
C GLU A 709 21.39 25.08 26.73
N ALA A 710 20.65 26.08 27.24
CA ALA A 710 19.67 25.86 28.30
C ALA A 710 18.54 24.90 27.88
N ILE A 711 18.11 24.94 26.61
CA ILE A 711 17.13 23.99 26.05
C ILE A 711 17.74 22.59 25.97
N ILE A 712 19.00 22.46 25.55
CA ILE A 712 19.71 21.17 25.49
C ILE A 712 19.87 20.57 26.90
N ILE A 713 20.19 21.39 27.90
CA ILE A 713 20.27 20.95 29.30
C ILE A 713 18.91 20.41 29.78
N TYR A 714 17.81 21.08 29.42
CA TYR A 714 16.46 20.61 29.71
C TYR A 714 16.19 19.24 29.07
N GLN A 715 16.52 19.06 27.78
CA GLN A 715 16.38 17.78 27.07
C GLN A 715 17.18 16.66 27.74
N ASN A 716 18.44 16.92 28.06
CA ASN A 716 19.33 15.97 28.73
C ASN A 716 18.81 15.56 30.11
N LYS A 717 18.19 16.49 30.85
CA LYS A 717 17.68 16.22 32.19
C LYS A 717 16.45 15.30 32.17
N TYR A 718 15.53 15.49 31.21
CA TYR A 718 14.22 14.84 31.24
C TYR A 718 13.99 13.75 30.18
N ALA A 719 14.92 13.54 29.24
CA ALA A 719 14.81 12.53 28.18
C ALA A 719 16.10 11.74 27.90
N SER A 720 17.04 11.68 28.84
CA SER A 720 18.33 10.96 28.67
C SER A 720 18.18 9.49 28.29
N ASN A 721 17.08 8.85 28.68
CA ASN A 721 16.79 7.43 28.44
C ASN A 721 16.37 7.10 26.99
N ILE A 722 15.92 8.07 26.21
CA ILE A 722 15.37 7.86 24.85
C ILE A 722 16.12 8.62 23.75
N MET A 723 17.06 9.49 24.11
CA MET A 723 17.81 10.27 23.14
C MET A 723 18.85 9.42 22.38
N PRO A 724 19.06 9.70 21.09
CA PRO A 724 20.17 9.13 20.34
C PRO A 724 21.53 9.48 20.99
N THR A 725 22.47 8.57 20.86
CA THR A 725 23.86 8.74 21.28
C THR A 725 24.55 9.86 20.47
N SER A 726 25.60 10.45 21.04
CA SER A 726 26.37 11.51 20.38
C SER A 726 26.94 11.08 19.01
N TRP A 727 27.22 9.79 18.82
CA TRP A 727 27.69 9.24 17.54
C TRP A 727 26.57 9.12 16.50
N GLU A 728 25.35 8.74 16.90
CA GLU A 728 24.19 8.71 16.01
C GLU A 728 23.84 10.11 15.51
N ILE A 729 23.87 11.11 16.40
CA ILE A 729 23.65 12.53 16.03
C ILE A 729 24.71 12.98 15.02
N LYS A 730 25.99 12.74 15.29
CA LYS A 730 27.08 13.09 14.37
C LYS A 730 26.96 12.36 13.03
N ALA A 731 26.60 11.07 13.05
CA ALA A 731 26.39 10.26 11.87
C ALA A 731 25.28 10.83 10.98
N GLU A 732 24.14 11.23 11.56
CA GLU A 732 23.02 11.83 10.82
C GLU A 732 23.40 13.19 10.24
N LEU A 733 24.08 14.05 11.01
CA LEU A 733 24.59 15.33 10.51
C LEU A 733 25.59 15.14 9.36
N MET A 734 26.49 14.14 9.44
CA MET A 734 27.43 13.80 8.37
C MET A 734 26.70 13.27 7.13
N PHE A 735 25.72 12.40 7.31
CA PHE A 735 24.91 11.84 6.24
C PHE A 735 24.20 12.94 5.45
N ASN A 736 23.53 13.84 6.16
CA ASN A 736 22.83 15.00 5.59
C ASN A 736 23.79 15.94 4.86
N ARG A 737 24.95 16.23 5.45
CA ARG A 737 25.96 17.13 4.86
C ARG A 737 26.58 16.56 3.58
N PHE A 738 26.89 15.27 3.55
CA PHE A 738 27.57 14.68 2.40
C PHE A 738 26.65 14.49 1.20
N ASN A 739 25.36 14.22 1.44
CA ASN A 739 24.35 14.00 0.41
C ASN A 739 24.85 13.05 -0.69
N ILE A 740 25.27 11.86 -0.25
CA ILE A 740 26.07 10.90 -1.03
C ILE A 740 25.34 10.48 -2.31
N PHE A 741 24.06 10.10 -2.20
CA PHE A 741 23.29 9.55 -3.31
C PHE A 741 23.04 10.58 -4.42
N GLN A 742 22.77 11.84 -4.06
CA GLN A 742 22.60 12.92 -5.05
C GLN A 742 23.90 13.18 -5.82
N LYS A 743 25.06 13.15 -5.15
CA LYS A 743 26.37 13.33 -5.80
C LYS A 743 26.83 12.15 -6.65
N LEU A 744 26.44 10.92 -6.28
CA LEU A 744 26.73 9.72 -7.06
C LEU A 744 25.92 9.66 -8.37
N THR A 745 24.75 10.30 -8.41
CA THR A 745 23.86 10.33 -9.58
C THR A 745 24.58 10.83 -10.85
N PRO A 746 25.12 12.08 -10.90
CA PRO A 746 25.84 12.56 -12.08
C PRO A 746 27.14 11.79 -12.32
N LEU A 747 27.83 11.32 -11.28
CA LEU A 747 29.06 10.52 -11.43
C LEU A 747 28.79 9.26 -12.27
N TYR A 748 27.79 8.46 -11.90
CA TYR A 748 27.47 7.23 -12.64
C TYR A 748 26.95 7.53 -14.06
N LEU A 749 26.10 8.54 -14.22
CA LEU A 749 25.60 8.94 -15.55
C LEU A 749 26.75 9.35 -16.49
N ILE A 750 27.64 10.23 -16.04
CA ILE A 750 28.78 10.70 -16.84
C ILE A 750 29.71 9.53 -17.16
N LEU A 751 30.08 8.71 -16.15
CA LEU A 751 30.92 7.54 -16.38
C LEU A 751 30.31 6.59 -17.41
N GLY A 752 29.00 6.33 -17.31
CA GLY A 752 28.27 5.44 -18.20
C GLY A 752 28.15 5.97 -19.63
N ILE A 753 27.76 7.23 -19.81
CA ILE A 753 27.61 7.86 -21.14
C ILE A 753 28.97 7.93 -21.85
N VAL A 754 30.02 8.34 -21.13
CA VAL A 754 31.37 8.43 -21.71
C VAL A 754 31.90 7.05 -22.11
N LEU A 755 31.73 6.03 -21.24
CA LEU A 755 32.09 4.65 -21.60
C LEU A 755 31.29 4.13 -22.79
N LEU A 756 29.99 4.40 -22.83
CA LEU A 756 29.15 3.99 -23.95
C LEU A 756 29.61 4.68 -25.25
N GLY A 757 29.98 5.95 -25.19
CA GLY A 757 30.61 6.69 -26.29
C GLY A 757 31.89 6.00 -26.78
N PHE A 758 32.76 5.56 -25.86
CA PHE A 758 33.95 4.77 -26.22
C PHE A 758 33.60 3.41 -26.85
N VAL A 759 32.54 2.75 -26.38
CA VAL A 759 32.06 1.49 -26.99
C VAL A 759 31.60 1.73 -28.43
N PHE A 760 30.80 2.76 -28.67
CA PHE A 760 30.40 3.13 -30.03
C PHE A 760 31.61 3.54 -30.88
N ALA A 761 32.54 4.33 -30.34
CA ALA A 761 33.77 4.68 -31.04
C ALA A 761 34.56 3.44 -31.45
N LYS A 762 34.65 2.42 -30.58
CA LYS A 762 35.28 1.12 -30.91
C LYS A 762 34.56 0.38 -32.03
N ILE A 763 33.24 0.51 -32.17
CA ILE A 763 32.50 -0.07 -33.29
C ILE A 763 32.86 0.62 -34.62
N PHE A 764 32.99 1.94 -34.62
CA PHE A 764 33.38 2.69 -35.82
C PHE A 764 34.88 2.56 -36.14
N LYS A 765 35.72 2.42 -35.11
CA LYS A 765 37.18 2.23 -35.22
C LYS A 765 37.60 1.03 -34.35
N PRO A 766 37.52 -0.22 -34.89
CA PRO A 766 37.82 -1.45 -34.15
C PRO A 766 39.22 -1.56 -33.55
N THR A 767 40.16 -0.75 -34.04
CA THR A 767 41.55 -0.67 -33.57
C THR A 767 41.76 0.10 -32.26
N LEU A 768 40.72 0.72 -31.69
CA LEU A 768 40.82 1.49 -30.45
C LEU A 768 41.12 0.58 -29.24
N ASN A 769 42.29 0.78 -28.62
CA ASN A 769 42.66 0.12 -27.38
C ASN A 769 42.09 0.86 -26.16
N LEU A 770 40.97 0.36 -25.65
CA LEU A 770 40.31 0.93 -24.49
C LEU A 770 40.79 0.36 -23.14
N LYS A 771 41.83 -0.50 -23.09
CA LYS A 771 42.21 -1.20 -21.84
C LYS A 771 42.58 -0.24 -20.71
N LYS A 772 43.40 0.78 -20.98
CA LYS A 772 43.80 1.79 -19.97
C LYS A 772 42.59 2.60 -19.48
N ILE A 773 41.79 3.10 -20.43
CA ILE A 773 40.56 3.85 -20.14
C ILE A 773 39.60 3.01 -19.30
N THR A 774 39.35 1.76 -19.70
CA THR A 774 38.48 0.83 -18.97
C THR A 774 38.98 0.60 -17.56
N LYS A 775 40.30 0.47 -17.34
CA LYS A 775 40.88 0.29 -16.00
C LYS A 775 40.66 1.53 -15.12
N VAL A 776 40.87 2.73 -15.65
CA VAL A 776 40.62 3.99 -14.92
C VAL A 776 39.15 4.11 -14.55
N PHE A 777 38.24 3.89 -15.52
CA PHE A 777 36.81 3.95 -15.27
C PHE A 777 36.35 2.87 -14.29
N LEU A 778 36.91 1.66 -14.35
CA LEU A 778 36.63 0.61 -13.38
C LEU A 778 37.06 1.01 -11.96
N ILE A 779 38.22 1.66 -11.79
CA ILE A 779 38.66 2.17 -10.49
C ILE A 779 37.69 3.24 -9.97
N LEU A 780 37.31 4.20 -10.81
CA LEU A 780 36.31 5.23 -10.44
C LEU A 780 34.96 4.60 -10.10
N PHE A 781 34.56 3.55 -10.83
CA PHE A 781 33.33 2.82 -10.60
C PHE A 781 33.35 2.06 -9.26
N ILE A 782 34.47 1.42 -8.92
CA ILE A 782 34.70 0.76 -7.62
C ILE A 782 34.69 1.79 -6.49
N LEU A 783 35.36 2.94 -6.66
CA LEU A 783 35.34 4.01 -5.67
C LEU A 783 33.92 4.52 -5.43
N GLY A 784 33.16 4.77 -6.50
CA GLY A 784 31.75 5.13 -6.43
C GLY A 784 30.93 4.08 -5.69
N PHE A 785 31.13 2.79 -5.97
CA PHE A 785 30.47 1.69 -5.26
C PHE A 785 30.81 1.65 -3.76
N THR A 786 32.06 1.86 -3.38
CA THR A 786 32.48 1.93 -1.97
C THR A 786 31.79 3.08 -1.25
N ILE A 787 31.75 4.27 -1.88
CA ILE A 787 31.03 5.44 -1.34
C ILE A 787 29.53 5.18 -1.24
N HIS A 788 28.93 4.53 -2.23
CA HIS A 788 27.53 4.13 -2.22
C HIS A 788 27.24 3.18 -1.05
N THR A 789 28.07 2.14 -0.89
CA THR A 789 27.95 1.15 0.19
C THR A 789 28.09 1.82 1.55
N PHE A 790 29.04 2.74 1.70
CA PHE A 790 29.19 3.54 2.91
C PHE A 790 27.94 4.39 3.20
N GLY A 791 27.34 5.02 2.18
CA GLY A 791 26.09 5.78 2.33
C GLY A 791 24.92 4.91 2.80
N LEU A 792 24.78 3.69 2.27
CA LEU A 792 23.76 2.73 2.72
C LEU A 792 24.01 2.25 4.16
N ALA A 793 25.26 1.94 4.50
CA ALA A 793 25.64 1.53 5.85
C ALA A 793 25.39 2.64 6.88
N LEU A 794 25.73 3.89 6.53
CA LEU A 794 25.48 5.05 7.38
C LEU A 794 23.98 5.27 7.59
N ARG A 795 23.16 5.15 6.53
CA ARG A 795 21.70 5.24 6.63
C ARG A 795 21.10 4.11 7.48
N TRP A 796 21.61 2.89 7.35
CA TRP A 796 21.21 1.76 8.20
C TRP A 796 21.47 2.11 9.67
N TYR A 797 22.69 2.55 10.00
CA TYR A 797 23.06 2.92 11.36
C TYR A 797 22.14 4.00 11.94
N ILE A 798 21.83 5.07 11.18
CA ILE A 798 20.96 6.18 11.63
C ILE A 798 19.50 5.74 11.84
N SER A 799 18.99 4.89 10.96
CA SER A 799 17.58 4.46 11.00
C SER A 799 17.31 3.33 12.01
N GLY A 800 18.36 2.64 12.48
CA GLY A 800 18.24 1.46 13.35
C GLY A 800 17.71 0.22 12.62
N HIS A 801 17.49 0.29 11.31
CA HIS A 801 17.03 -0.81 10.48
C HIS A 801 17.63 -0.75 9.07
N ALA A 802 17.52 -1.83 8.31
CA ALA A 802 18.07 -1.85 6.97
C ALA A 802 17.27 -0.89 6.04
N PRO A 803 17.93 -0.09 5.19
CA PRO A 803 17.32 1.04 4.50
C PRO A 803 16.60 0.61 3.21
N TRP A 804 15.57 -0.23 3.36
CA TRP A 804 14.70 -0.73 2.28
C TRP A 804 13.21 -0.49 2.57
N SER A 805 12.88 0.36 3.54
CA SER A 805 11.54 0.49 4.12
C SER A 805 10.56 1.27 3.23
N ASN A 806 11.07 2.17 2.39
CA ASN A 806 10.27 3.03 1.52
C ASN A 806 10.79 3.05 0.07
N GLY A 807 10.08 3.75 -0.81
CA GLY A 807 10.40 3.81 -2.24
C GLY A 807 11.75 4.47 -2.56
N TYR A 808 12.14 5.50 -1.82
CA TYR A 808 13.45 6.14 -1.96
C TYR A 808 14.58 5.17 -1.61
N GLU A 809 14.44 4.53 -0.44
CA GLU A 809 15.35 3.52 0.10
C GLU A 809 15.53 2.31 -0.82
N SER A 810 14.43 1.84 -1.39
CA SER A 810 14.46 0.79 -2.40
C SER A 810 15.19 1.22 -3.68
N MET A 811 14.99 2.45 -4.18
CA MET A 811 15.67 2.93 -5.40
C MET A 811 17.19 3.03 -5.23
N ILE A 812 17.66 3.59 -4.10
CA ILE A 812 19.10 3.66 -3.82
C ILE A 812 19.72 2.27 -3.74
N TYR A 813 19.01 1.29 -3.16
CA TYR A 813 19.47 -0.09 -3.12
C TYR A 813 19.47 -0.78 -4.49
N ILE A 814 18.43 -0.58 -5.30
CA ILE A 814 18.39 -1.12 -6.67
C ILE A 814 19.56 -0.54 -7.48
N ALA A 815 19.86 0.75 -7.35
CA ALA A 815 21.03 1.36 -7.96
C ALA A 815 22.33 0.70 -7.48
N TRP A 816 22.47 0.42 -6.19
CA TRP A 816 23.60 -0.33 -5.64
C TRP A 816 23.72 -1.74 -6.24
N ALA A 817 22.60 -2.48 -6.37
CA ALA A 817 22.58 -3.81 -6.97
C ALA A 817 22.94 -3.79 -8.46
N ILE A 818 22.55 -2.75 -9.20
CA ILE A 818 22.96 -2.53 -10.60
C ILE A 818 24.48 -2.33 -10.70
N VAL A 819 25.06 -1.52 -9.81
CA VAL A 819 26.51 -1.30 -9.77
C VAL A 819 27.24 -2.61 -9.44
N LEU A 820 26.72 -3.41 -8.50
CA LEU A 820 27.23 -4.74 -8.17
C LEU A 820 27.18 -5.69 -9.39
N ALA A 821 26.06 -5.71 -10.12
CA ALA A 821 25.94 -6.46 -11.38
C ALA A 821 27.02 -5.99 -12.39
N GLY A 822 27.25 -4.69 -12.45
CA GLY A 822 28.31 -4.07 -13.25
C GLY A 822 29.68 -4.61 -12.88
N MET A 823 30.01 -4.68 -11.59
CA MET A 823 31.27 -5.24 -11.11
C MET A 823 31.45 -6.71 -11.51
N ILE A 824 30.40 -7.52 -11.38
CA ILE A 824 30.42 -8.94 -11.75
C ILE A 824 30.69 -9.12 -13.25
N PHE A 825 30.03 -8.34 -14.11
CA PHE A 825 30.15 -8.48 -15.57
C PHE A 825 31.24 -7.61 -16.20
N SER A 826 31.79 -6.61 -15.49
CA SER A 826 32.80 -5.67 -16.00
C SER A 826 34.10 -6.35 -16.46
N LYS A 827 34.49 -7.43 -15.78
CA LYS A 827 35.66 -8.25 -16.16
C LYS A 827 35.49 -8.92 -17.51
N GLN A 828 34.24 -9.09 -17.96
CA GLN A 828 33.91 -9.76 -19.20
C GLN A 828 33.54 -8.79 -20.33
N SER A 829 33.07 -7.58 -20.01
CA SER A 829 32.61 -6.62 -21.00
C SER A 829 32.62 -5.18 -20.52
N ILE A 830 33.20 -4.31 -21.35
CA ILE A 830 33.11 -2.85 -21.18
C ILE A 830 31.67 -2.35 -21.39
N LEU A 831 30.88 -3.02 -22.24
CA LEU A 831 29.49 -2.65 -22.49
C LEU A 831 28.62 -2.89 -21.26
N ALA A 832 28.86 -4.00 -20.53
CA ALA A 832 28.19 -4.25 -19.26
C ALA A 832 28.50 -3.17 -18.24
N LEU A 833 29.77 -2.76 -18.11
CA LEU A 833 30.17 -1.67 -17.20
C LEU A 833 29.46 -0.36 -17.56
N ALA A 834 29.48 0.04 -18.84
CA ALA A 834 28.82 1.25 -19.32
C ALA A 834 27.31 1.27 -19.05
N THR A 835 26.63 0.16 -19.37
CA THR A 835 25.18 0.02 -19.18
C THR A 835 24.77 0.04 -17.72
N THR A 836 25.52 -0.63 -16.84
CA THR A 836 25.23 -0.57 -15.40
C THR A 836 25.47 0.81 -14.81
N ALA A 837 26.47 1.56 -15.28
CA ALA A 837 26.70 2.93 -14.86
C ALA A 837 25.55 3.88 -15.29
N ILE A 838 25.07 3.76 -16.53
CA ILE A 838 23.91 4.53 -16.99
C ILE A 838 22.68 4.16 -16.17
N LEU A 839 22.41 2.86 -16.02
CA LEU A 839 21.21 2.39 -15.34
C LEU A 839 21.21 2.74 -13.84
N SER A 840 22.35 2.65 -13.15
CA SER A 840 22.47 3.07 -11.75
C SER A 840 22.28 4.58 -11.61
N GLY A 841 22.87 5.36 -12.51
CA GLY A 841 22.70 6.81 -12.57
C GLY A 841 21.24 7.22 -12.81
N VAL A 842 20.54 6.57 -13.75
CA VAL A 842 19.10 6.80 -14.00
C VAL A 842 18.26 6.38 -12.79
N THR A 843 18.57 5.26 -12.16
CA THR A 843 17.84 4.78 -10.97
C THR A 843 17.99 5.74 -9.80
N LEU A 844 19.21 6.24 -9.53
CA LEU A 844 19.42 7.28 -8.53
C LEU A 844 18.74 8.60 -8.92
N PHE A 845 18.75 8.99 -10.20
CA PHE A 845 18.02 10.17 -10.65
C PHE A 845 16.52 10.03 -10.36
N VAL A 846 15.93 8.86 -10.63
CA VAL A 846 14.54 8.56 -10.28
C VAL A 846 14.31 8.61 -8.77
N ALA A 847 15.27 8.15 -7.96
CA ALA A 847 15.20 8.24 -6.50
C ALA A 847 15.00 9.69 -6.00
N HIS A 848 15.60 10.67 -6.69
CA HIS A 848 15.52 12.09 -6.31
C HIS A 848 14.38 12.85 -7.03
N LEU A 849 13.51 12.15 -7.76
CA LEU A 849 12.30 12.78 -8.29
C LEU A 849 11.36 13.14 -7.15
N ALA A 850 10.66 14.25 -7.32
CA ALA A 850 9.93 14.95 -6.26
C ALA A 850 8.71 14.22 -5.67
N TRP A 851 8.50 12.94 -5.99
CA TRP A 851 7.44 12.11 -5.42
C TRP A 851 7.97 11.03 -4.46
N LEU A 852 9.28 10.78 -4.41
CA LEU A 852 9.88 9.87 -3.44
C LEU A 852 10.38 10.69 -2.25
N GLU A 853 9.98 10.30 -1.04
CA GLU A 853 10.38 10.99 0.18
C GLU A 853 11.70 10.41 0.71
N PRO A 854 12.78 11.21 0.81
CA PRO A 854 14.07 10.73 1.29
C PRO A 854 14.14 10.57 2.82
N GLN A 855 13.07 10.93 3.52
CA GLN A 855 12.98 10.95 4.99
C GLN A 855 13.18 9.56 5.58
N ILE A 856 13.80 9.50 6.77
CA ILE A 856 13.92 8.26 7.54
C ILE A 856 12.73 8.20 8.48
N THR A 857 11.84 7.24 8.23
CA THR A 857 10.59 7.03 8.94
C THR A 857 10.67 5.85 9.92
N THR A 858 9.74 5.79 10.85
CA THR A 858 9.58 4.62 11.74
C THR A 858 8.98 3.42 11.00
N LEU A 859 9.29 2.20 11.46
CA LEU A 859 8.76 0.96 10.87
C LEU A 859 7.41 0.59 11.47
N THR A 860 6.49 0.11 10.65
CA THR A 860 5.29 -0.55 11.17
C THR A 860 5.67 -1.90 11.81
N PRO A 861 4.90 -2.40 12.81
CA PRO A 861 5.27 -3.59 13.59
C PRO A 861 5.59 -4.82 12.74
N VAL A 862 4.81 -5.05 11.69
CA VAL A 862 4.98 -6.20 10.77
C VAL A 862 6.31 -6.16 10.02
N LEU A 863 6.88 -4.97 9.79
CA LEU A 863 8.15 -4.82 9.07
C LEU A 863 9.38 -5.09 9.95
N LYS A 864 9.21 -5.22 11.27
CA LYS A 864 10.29 -5.57 12.21
C LYS A 864 10.58 -7.08 12.18
N SER A 865 11.05 -7.58 11.04
CA SER A 865 11.41 -9.00 10.83
C SER A 865 12.71 -9.13 10.03
N TYR A 866 13.57 -10.06 10.45
CA TYR A 866 14.78 -10.40 9.73
C TYR A 866 14.47 -11.02 8.35
N TRP A 867 13.41 -11.84 8.26
CA TRP A 867 13.00 -12.44 6.99
C TRP A 867 12.59 -11.40 5.97
N LEU A 868 11.87 -10.37 6.39
CA LEU A 868 11.49 -9.28 5.48
C LEU A 868 12.74 -8.61 4.91
N THR A 869 13.73 -8.34 5.75
CA THR A 869 14.97 -7.68 5.32
C THR A 869 15.71 -8.51 4.26
N ILE A 870 15.80 -9.83 4.46
CA ILE A 870 16.42 -10.75 3.50
C ILE A 870 15.55 -10.86 2.23
N HIS A 871 14.24 -11.01 2.37
CA HIS A 871 13.30 -11.08 1.25
C HIS A 871 13.39 -9.84 0.35
N VAL A 872 13.22 -8.65 0.93
CA VAL A 872 13.18 -7.38 0.19
C VAL A 872 14.51 -7.11 -0.48
N SER A 873 15.64 -7.38 0.17
CA SER A 873 16.96 -7.20 -0.43
C SER A 873 17.19 -8.14 -1.62
N VAL A 874 16.88 -9.44 -1.47
CA VAL A 874 17.06 -10.41 -2.57
C VAL A 874 16.15 -10.10 -3.76
N ILE A 875 14.87 -9.79 -3.52
CA ILE A 875 13.93 -9.52 -4.61
C ILE A 875 14.22 -8.19 -5.30
N THR A 876 14.58 -7.13 -4.58
CA THR A 876 14.89 -5.84 -5.21
C THR A 876 16.25 -5.87 -5.94
N ALA A 877 17.22 -6.64 -5.46
CA ALA A 877 18.46 -6.88 -6.20
C ALA A 877 18.18 -7.52 -7.57
N SER A 878 17.18 -8.40 -7.67
CA SER A 878 16.76 -9.00 -8.94
C SER A 878 16.40 -7.96 -10.01
N TYR A 879 15.72 -6.87 -9.60
CA TYR A 879 15.29 -5.81 -10.51
C TYR A 879 16.49 -5.11 -11.16
N GLY A 880 17.61 -4.99 -10.45
CA GLY A 880 18.85 -4.45 -11.01
C GLY A 880 19.43 -5.31 -12.13
N PHE A 881 19.49 -6.64 -11.94
CA PHE A 881 19.98 -7.58 -12.96
C PHE A 881 19.02 -7.67 -14.16
N LEU A 882 17.71 -7.67 -13.92
CA LEU A 882 16.70 -7.69 -14.98
C LEU A 882 16.65 -6.35 -15.75
N GLY A 883 16.90 -5.23 -15.08
CA GLY A 883 17.07 -3.92 -15.71
C GLY A 883 18.31 -3.86 -16.60
N LEU A 884 19.42 -4.44 -16.16
CA LEU A 884 20.63 -4.60 -16.99
C LEU A 884 20.32 -5.46 -18.23
N SER A 885 19.60 -6.57 -18.07
CA SER A 885 19.14 -7.41 -19.18
C SER A 885 18.28 -6.62 -20.19
N ALA A 886 17.35 -5.80 -19.72
CA ALA A 886 16.52 -4.95 -20.56
C ALA A 886 17.35 -3.91 -21.34
N LEU A 887 18.27 -3.21 -20.67
CA LEU A 887 19.11 -2.19 -21.30
C LEU A 887 20.10 -2.78 -22.32
N LEU A 888 20.68 -3.97 -22.03
CA LEU A 888 21.48 -4.70 -23.00
C LEU A 888 20.64 -5.17 -24.20
N GLY A 889 19.40 -5.58 -23.96
CA GLY A 889 18.41 -5.86 -25.01
C GLY A 889 18.21 -4.64 -25.93
N PHE A 890 17.94 -3.47 -25.33
CA PHE A 890 17.78 -2.21 -26.07
C PHE A 890 19.00 -1.85 -26.91
N ILE A 891 20.21 -1.91 -26.34
CA ILE A 891 21.45 -1.62 -27.09
C ILE A 891 21.71 -2.64 -28.19
N THR A 892 21.37 -3.92 -27.97
CA THR A 892 21.47 -4.94 -29.02
C THR A 892 20.57 -4.60 -30.21
N LEU A 893 19.36 -4.07 -29.98
CA LEU A 893 18.47 -3.61 -31.05
C LEU A 893 19.06 -2.42 -31.80
N ILE A 894 19.71 -1.48 -31.10
CA ILE A 894 20.45 -0.38 -31.74
C ILE A 894 21.57 -0.91 -32.64
N PHE A 895 22.32 -1.92 -32.20
CA PHE A 895 23.34 -2.56 -33.03
C PHE A 895 22.74 -3.20 -34.29
N PHE A 896 21.57 -3.84 -34.20
CA PHE A 896 20.85 -4.32 -35.39
C PHE A 896 20.46 -3.19 -36.35
N ILE A 897 20.03 -2.02 -35.85
CA ILE A 897 19.68 -0.87 -36.72
C ILE A 897 20.90 -0.39 -37.52
N ILE A 898 22.05 -0.28 -36.86
CA ILE A 898 23.31 0.22 -37.45
C ILE A 898 23.97 -0.83 -38.36
N ALA A 899 23.67 -2.11 -38.14
CA ALA A 899 24.19 -3.19 -38.96
C ALA A 899 23.78 -3.05 -40.43
N ASN A 900 24.67 -3.45 -41.35
CA ASN A 900 24.37 -3.46 -42.78
C ASN A 900 24.75 -4.82 -43.35
N LYS A 901 23.74 -5.58 -43.78
CA LYS A 901 23.89 -6.93 -44.33
C LYS A 901 24.67 -6.99 -45.64
N ASN A 902 24.71 -5.88 -46.39
CA ASN A 902 25.28 -5.84 -47.74
C ASN A 902 26.75 -5.37 -47.75
N LYS A 903 27.37 -5.16 -46.58
CA LYS A 903 28.78 -4.78 -46.46
C LYS A 903 29.49 -5.80 -45.58
N ASP A 904 30.62 -6.31 -46.03
CA ASP A 904 31.47 -7.19 -45.22
C ASP A 904 32.79 -6.46 -44.94
N ASN A 905 32.84 -5.77 -43.79
CA ASN A 905 34.00 -5.01 -43.36
C ASN A 905 34.20 -5.14 -41.84
N LEU A 906 35.37 -4.72 -41.36
CA LEU A 906 35.75 -4.81 -39.95
C LEU A 906 34.72 -4.17 -38.99
N ARG A 907 34.01 -3.13 -39.45
CA ARG A 907 32.92 -2.51 -38.69
C ARG A 907 31.73 -3.47 -38.53
N GLN A 908 31.31 -4.16 -39.58
CA GLN A 908 30.22 -5.13 -39.49
C GLN A 908 30.60 -6.36 -38.65
N GLU A 909 31.84 -6.81 -38.73
CA GLU A 909 32.35 -7.87 -37.85
C GLU A 909 32.33 -7.42 -36.37
N SER A 910 32.78 -6.18 -36.08
CA SER A 910 32.70 -5.60 -34.74
C SER A 910 31.26 -5.52 -34.22
N ILE A 911 30.30 -5.09 -35.06
CA ILE A 911 28.86 -5.06 -34.71
C ILE A 911 28.35 -6.47 -34.39
N LYS A 912 28.68 -7.48 -35.20
CA LYS A 912 28.27 -8.87 -34.96
C LYS A 912 28.81 -9.40 -33.63
N ILE A 913 30.08 -9.12 -33.33
CA ILE A 913 30.72 -9.47 -32.05
C ILE A 913 29.99 -8.77 -30.88
N SER A 914 29.74 -7.47 -30.98
CA SER A 914 29.02 -6.72 -29.94
C SER A 914 27.60 -7.23 -29.70
N ILE A 915 26.87 -7.63 -30.75
CA ILE A 915 25.55 -8.27 -30.61
C ILE A 915 25.66 -9.59 -29.84
N GLN A 916 26.62 -10.45 -30.18
CA GLN A 916 26.79 -11.74 -29.50
C GLN A 916 27.24 -11.57 -28.06
N GLU A 917 28.13 -10.61 -27.78
CA GLU A 917 28.60 -10.28 -26.44
C GLU A 917 27.47 -9.72 -25.57
N ALA A 918 26.72 -8.73 -26.09
CA ALA A 918 25.57 -8.14 -25.41
C ALA A 918 24.49 -9.20 -25.12
N ARG A 919 24.17 -10.06 -26.10
CA ARG A 919 23.19 -11.13 -25.93
C ARG A 919 23.62 -12.16 -24.87
N ARG A 920 24.90 -12.54 -24.86
CA ARG A 920 25.47 -13.47 -23.87
C ARG A 920 25.30 -12.93 -22.45
N ILE A 921 25.67 -11.67 -22.23
CA ILE A 921 25.59 -11.03 -20.91
C ILE A 921 24.14 -10.77 -20.53
N ASN A 922 23.30 -10.39 -21.49
CA ASN A 922 21.86 -10.26 -21.29
C ASN A 922 21.26 -11.57 -20.76
N GLU A 923 21.55 -12.71 -21.39
CA GLU A 923 21.07 -14.02 -20.91
C GLU A 923 21.62 -14.38 -19.52
N MET A 924 22.90 -14.07 -19.25
CA MET A 924 23.49 -14.29 -17.93
C MET A 924 22.86 -13.42 -16.83
N ALA A 925 22.66 -12.13 -17.10
CA ALA A 925 22.00 -11.20 -16.20
C ALA A 925 20.54 -11.61 -15.95
N MET A 926 19.82 -12.04 -16.99
CA MET A 926 18.46 -12.56 -16.87
C MET A 926 18.40 -13.83 -16.01
N MET A 927 19.35 -14.76 -16.14
CA MET A 927 19.40 -15.95 -15.29
C MET A 927 19.64 -15.60 -13.81
N ILE A 928 20.59 -14.69 -13.50
CA ILE A 928 20.82 -14.25 -12.11
C ILE A 928 19.58 -13.51 -11.59
N GLY A 929 19.04 -12.58 -12.37
CA GLY A 929 17.82 -11.84 -12.03
C GLY A 929 16.65 -12.77 -11.75
N LEU A 930 16.39 -13.77 -12.61
CA LEU A 930 15.32 -14.73 -12.37
C LEU A 930 15.56 -15.59 -11.12
N VAL A 931 16.80 -16.05 -10.88
CA VAL A 931 17.14 -16.79 -9.66
C VAL A 931 16.84 -15.97 -8.41
N LEU A 932 17.29 -14.71 -8.37
CA LEU A 932 17.02 -13.81 -7.26
C LEU A 932 15.54 -13.48 -7.12
N LEU A 933 14.82 -13.29 -8.22
CA LEU A 933 13.38 -13.01 -8.23
C LEU A 933 12.59 -14.18 -7.65
N VAL A 934 12.92 -15.41 -8.05
CA VAL A 934 12.27 -16.64 -7.57
C VAL A 934 12.58 -16.89 -6.11
N ILE A 935 13.86 -16.85 -5.71
CA ILE A 935 14.27 -17.03 -4.31
C ILE A 935 13.62 -15.95 -3.44
N GLY A 936 13.68 -14.68 -3.89
CA GLY A 936 13.03 -13.55 -3.26
C GLY A 936 11.54 -13.83 -3.03
N ASN A 937 10.77 -14.15 -4.07
CA ASN A 937 9.33 -14.41 -3.96
C ASN A 937 8.98 -15.42 -2.87
N PHE A 938 9.68 -16.56 -2.83
CA PHE A 938 9.38 -17.61 -1.87
C PHE A 938 9.95 -17.36 -0.47
N LEU A 939 11.05 -16.61 -0.31
CA LEU A 939 11.46 -16.04 0.98
C LEU A 939 10.38 -15.10 1.53
N GLY A 940 9.69 -14.38 0.65
CA GLY A 940 8.51 -13.57 1.00
C GLY A 940 7.37 -14.44 1.53
N GLY A 941 7.14 -15.60 0.92
CA GLY A 941 6.19 -16.58 1.45
C GLY A 941 6.58 -17.14 2.82
N ILE A 942 7.87 -17.34 3.10
CA ILE A 942 8.34 -17.76 4.44
C ILE A 942 8.06 -16.66 5.46
N TRP A 943 8.40 -15.41 5.13
CA TRP A 943 8.08 -14.24 5.96
C TRP A 943 6.56 -14.13 6.21
N ALA A 944 5.74 -14.23 5.16
CA ALA A 944 4.29 -14.18 5.27
C ALA A 944 3.74 -15.29 6.18
N ASN A 945 4.33 -16.49 6.16
CA ASN A 945 3.91 -17.59 7.03
C ASN A 945 4.24 -17.36 8.51
N GLU A 946 5.28 -16.58 8.79
CA GLU A 946 5.67 -16.16 10.14
C GLU A 946 4.90 -14.93 10.61
N SER A 947 4.59 -13.99 9.70
CA SER A 947 3.92 -12.73 10.03
C SER A 947 2.40 -12.80 9.99
N TRP A 948 1.83 -13.54 9.02
CA TRP A 948 0.39 -13.64 8.74
C TRP A 948 -0.14 -15.08 8.81
N GLY A 949 0.67 -15.99 9.35
CA GLY A 949 0.31 -17.40 9.51
C GLY A 949 0.20 -18.22 8.23
N ARG A 950 0.22 -17.61 7.03
CA ARG A 950 0.07 -18.29 5.73
C ARG A 950 1.19 -17.92 4.76
N TYR A 951 1.64 -18.88 3.95
CA TYR A 951 2.78 -18.66 3.05
C TYR A 951 2.43 -18.08 1.67
N TRP A 952 1.14 -18.04 1.30
CA TRP A 952 0.66 -17.47 0.04
C TRP A 952 -0.77 -16.96 0.19
N GLY A 953 -1.04 -15.74 -0.29
CA GLY A 953 -2.34 -15.06 -0.11
C GLY A 953 -2.98 -14.55 -1.40
N TRP A 954 -2.34 -14.71 -2.56
CA TRP A 954 -2.74 -14.11 -3.85
C TRP A 954 -2.80 -12.59 -3.87
N ASP A 955 -2.16 -11.93 -2.89
CA ASP A 955 -2.06 -10.47 -2.86
C ASP A 955 -1.49 -9.93 -4.18
N PRO A 956 -1.92 -8.75 -4.67
CA PRO A 956 -1.45 -8.24 -5.95
C PRO A 956 0.07 -8.20 -6.11
N LYS A 957 0.85 -7.98 -5.04
CA LYS A 957 2.32 -7.96 -5.11
C LYS A 957 2.94 -9.36 -5.24
N GLU A 958 2.39 -10.33 -4.51
CA GLU A 958 2.75 -11.76 -4.66
C GLU A 958 2.41 -12.24 -6.08
N THR A 959 1.19 -11.90 -6.54
CA THR A 959 0.69 -12.30 -7.85
C THR A 959 1.50 -11.69 -8.99
N TRP A 960 1.81 -10.40 -8.96
CA TRP A 960 2.63 -9.77 -10.01
C TRP A 960 4.07 -10.26 -10.02
N THR A 961 4.65 -10.58 -8.86
CA THR A 961 5.95 -11.26 -8.80
C THR A 961 5.89 -12.62 -9.51
N LEU A 962 4.84 -13.42 -9.28
CA LEU A 962 4.61 -14.68 -10.00
C LEU A 962 4.46 -14.46 -11.51
N VAL A 963 3.72 -13.43 -11.95
CA VAL A 963 3.59 -13.05 -13.36
C VAL A 963 4.96 -12.75 -13.97
N SER A 964 5.80 -11.95 -13.30
CA SER A 964 7.17 -11.67 -13.75
C SER A 964 8.02 -12.95 -13.84
N ILE A 965 7.96 -13.83 -12.84
CA ILE A 965 8.66 -15.12 -12.86
C ILE A 965 8.25 -15.94 -14.08
N LEU A 966 6.95 -16.07 -14.35
CA LEU A 966 6.43 -16.84 -15.50
C LEU A 966 6.90 -16.25 -16.83
N ILE A 967 6.85 -14.92 -17.00
CA ILE A 967 7.32 -14.25 -18.23
C ILE A 967 8.81 -14.51 -18.47
N TYR A 968 9.66 -14.26 -17.48
CA TYR A 968 11.11 -14.47 -17.63
C TYR A 968 11.49 -15.95 -17.76
N ALA A 969 10.78 -16.86 -17.08
CA ALA A 969 10.95 -18.29 -17.24
C ALA A 969 10.65 -18.71 -18.69
N VAL A 970 9.54 -18.26 -19.27
CA VAL A 970 9.20 -18.53 -20.69
C VAL A 970 10.31 -18.05 -21.61
N ILE A 971 10.81 -16.82 -21.44
CA ILE A 971 11.88 -16.25 -22.28
C ILE A 971 13.15 -17.13 -22.27
N LEU A 972 13.57 -17.62 -21.10
CA LEU A 972 14.72 -18.53 -21.01
C LEU A 972 14.43 -19.90 -21.64
N HIS A 973 13.20 -20.39 -21.56
CA HIS A 973 12.79 -21.67 -22.14
C HIS A 973 12.65 -21.63 -23.67
N LEU A 974 12.38 -20.47 -24.27
CA LEU A 974 12.39 -20.30 -25.73
C LEU A 974 13.72 -20.70 -26.38
N ASN A 975 14.84 -20.64 -25.65
CA ASN A 975 16.14 -21.12 -26.14
C ASN A 975 16.18 -22.62 -26.45
N TYR A 976 15.23 -23.41 -25.92
CA TYR A 976 15.13 -24.85 -26.15
C TYR A 976 14.10 -25.20 -27.23
N ILE A 977 13.33 -24.22 -27.73
CA ILE A 977 12.38 -24.41 -28.83
C ILE A 977 13.05 -24.03 -30.15
N LYS A 978 13.13 -24.99 -31.08
CA LYS A 978 13.80 -24.80 -32.36
C LYS A 978 13.13 -23.69 -33.17
N GLY A 979 13.91 -22.67 -33.56
CA GLY A 979 13.44 -21.56 -34.41
C GLY A 979 12.74 -20.41 -33.67
N MET A 980 12.44 -20.54 -32.37
CA MET A 980 11.78 -19.48 -31.59
C MET A 980 12.75 -18.54 -30.87
N SER A 981 14.01 -18.94 -30.63
CA SER A 981 15.03 -18.07 -30.06
C SER A 981 16.02 -17.60 -31.12
N SER A 982 16.11 -16.27 -31.27
CA SER A 982 17.16 -15.57 -32.01
C SER A 982 17.72 -14.44 -31.17
N ASN A 983 18.88 -13.89 -31.55
CA ASN A 983 19.47 -12.73 -30.88
C ASN A 983 18.49 -11.54 -30.86
N PHE A 984 17.76 -11.31 -31.96
CA PHE A 984 16.74 -10.28 -32.08
C PHE A 984 15.53 -10.53 -31.17
N ILE A 985 14.94 -11.73 -31.23
CA ILE A 985 13.72 -12.05 -30.47
C ILE A 985 13.98 -11.92 -28.98
N PHE A 986 15.07 -12.50 -28.48
CA PHE A 986 15.37 -12.44 -27.06
C PHE A 986 15.69 -11.03 -26.59
N SER A 987 16.44 -10.22 -27.36
CA SER A 987 16.72 -8.83 -26.99
C SER A 987 15.45 -7.98 -26.97
N SER A 988 14.48 -8.29 -27.84
CA SER A 988 13.16 -7.66 -27.82
C SER A 988 12.34 -8.07 -26.60
N LEU A 989 12.28 -9.38 -26.32
CA LEU A 989 11.55 -9.91 -25.17
C LEU A 989 12.18 -9.52 -23.83
N SER A 990 13.52 -9.47 -23.73
CA SER A 990 14.22 -9.01 -22.52
C SER A 990 13.92 -7.55 -22.20
N LEU A 991 13.76 -6.71 -23.24
CA LEU A 991 13.38 -5.31 -23.10
C LEU A 991 11.91 -5.16 -22.69
N ILE A 992 10.98 -5.84 -23.37
CA ILE A 992 9.54 -5.73 -23.10
C ILE A 992 9.17 -6.32 -21.75
N SER A 993 9.78 -7.45 -21.36
CA SER A 993 9.48 -8.13 -20.08
C SER A 993 9.79 -7.28 -18.85
N TYR A 994 10.66 -6.27 -18.96
CA TYR A 994 10.93 -5.34 -17.86
C TYR A 994 9.72 -4.50 -17.48
N ALA A 995 8.74 -4.33 -18.38
CA ALA A 995 7.45 -3.72 -18.05
C ALA A 995 6.71 -4.49 -16.94
N SER A 996 6.88 -5.83 -16.87
CA SER A 996 6.32 -6.62 -15.77
C SER A 996 6.96 -6.25 -14.43
N ILE A 997 8.27 -6.01 -14.38
CA ILE A 997 8.97 -5.58 -13.16
C ILE A 997 8.55 -4.18 -12.74
N ILE A 998 8.39 -3.27 -13.71
CA ILE A 998 7.85 -1.91 -13.45
C ILE A 998 6.44 -2.01 -12.89
N MET A 999 5.59 -2.91 -13.41
CA MET A 999 4.24 -3.13 -12.86
C MET A 999 4.29 -3.74 -11.46
N THR A 1000 5.13 -4.75 -11.20
CA THR A 1000 5.29 -5.36 -9.88
C THR A 1000 5.76 -4.34 -8.83
N TYR A 1001 6.69 -3.46 -9.20
CA TYR A 1001 7.28 -2.49 -8.28
C TYR A 1001 6.51 -1.17 -8.17
N PHE A 1002 6.23 -0.48 -9.28
CA PHE A 1002 5.48 0.79 -9.27
C PHE A 1002 3.98 0.57 -9.45
N GLY A 1003 3.59 -0.30 -10.37
CA GLY A 1003 2.19 -0.59 -10.68
C GLY A 1003 1.39 -0.99 -9.43
N VAL A 1004 1.83 -2.03 -8.73
CA VAL A 1004 1.14 -2.54 -7.55
C VAL A 1004 1.13 -1.54 -6.40
N ASN A 1005 2.25 -0.86 -6.13
CA ASN A 1005 2.35 0.04 -4.97
C ASN A 1005 1.49 1.31 -5.11
N TYR A 1006 1.22 1.78 -6.33
CA TYR A 1006 0.52 3.05 -6.56
C TYR A 1006 -0.84 2.90 -7.26
N TYR A 1007 -1.10 1.82 -8.01
CA TYR A 1007 -2.32 1.68 -8.80
C TYR A 1007 -3.21 0.52 -8.38
N LEU A 1008 -2.73 -0.37 -7.50
CA LEU A 1008 -3.50 -1.50 -6.97
C LEU A 1008 -3.54 -1.41 -5.43
N SER A 1009 -4.59 -1.95 -4.83
CA SER A 1009 -4.71 -2.08 -3.37
C SER A 1009 -4.23 -3.45 -2.89
N GLY A 1010 -3.50 -3.55 -1.78
CA GLY A 1010 -3.09 -4.84 -1.21
C GLY A 1010 -2.56 -4.75 0.22
N LEU A 1011 -2.23 -5.89 0.82
CA LEU A 1011 -1.61 -5.97 2.16
C LEU A 1011 -0.22 -5.32 2.17
N HIS A 1012 0.44 -5.22 1.03
CA HIS A 1012 1.74 -4.57 0.86
C HIS A 1012 1.68 -3.04 0.72
N SER A 1013 0.51 -2.42 0.93
CA SER A 1013 0.31 -0.97 0.85
C SER A 1013 0.95 -0.19 2.00
N TYR A 1014 1.83 -0.79 2.82
CA TYR A 1014 2.55 -0.09 3.90
C TYR A 1014 3.39 1.10 3.42
N ALA A 1015 3.75 1.12 2.13
CA ALA A 1015 4.44 2.23 1.46
C ALA A 1015 3.59 2.91 0.37
N ALA A 1016 2.28 2.64 0.32
CA ALA A 1016 1.39 3.18 -0.70
C ALA A 1016 1.09 4.66 -0.43
N GLY A 1017 1.48 5.51 -1.38
CA GLY A 1017 0.98 6.88 -1.48
C GLY A 1017 -0.19 6.98 -2.47
N ASP A 1018 -0.72 8.18 -2.66
CA ASP A 1018 -1.75 8.44 -3.67
C ASP A 1018 -1.30 7.96 -5.08
N PRO A 1019 -2.22 7.41 -5.90
CA PRO A 1019 -1.90 6.95 -7.25
C PRO A 1019 -1.22 8.07 -8.05
N LEU A 1020 0.00 7.79 -8.52
CA LEU A 1020 0.80 8.75 -9.24
C LEU A 1020 0.21 8.99 -10.64
N PRO A 1021 0.22 10.21 -11.18
CA PRO A 1021 -0.01 10.40 -12.60
C PRO A 1021 1.14 9.75 -13.38
N ILE A 1022 0.83 8.98 -14.42
CA ILE A 1022 1.84 8.41 -15.32
C ILE A 1022 2.67 9.57 -15.90
N PRO A 1023 4.00 9.63 -15.68
CA PRO A 1023 4.82 10.72 -16.19
C PRO A 1023 4.75 10.83 -17.71
N THR A 1024 4.76 12.05 -18.24
CA THR A 1024 4.61 12.33 -19.68
C THR A 1024 5.68 11.68 -20.56
N PHE A 1025 6.86 11.38 -20.00
CA PHE A 1025 7.93 10.71 -20.73
C PHE A 1025 7.69 9.20 -20.89
N VAL A 1026 6.83 8.55 -20.08
CA VAL A 1026 6.62 7.09 -20.12
C VAL A 1026 5.96 6.64 -21.43
N PRO A 1027 4.88 7.28 -21.93
CA PRO A 1027 4.32 6.96 -23.24
C PRO A 1027 5.33 7.17 -24.39
N ILE A 1028 6.13 8.24 -24.32
CA ILE A 1028 7.17 8.56 -25.31
C ILE A 1028 8.22 7.45 -25.34
N LEU A 1029 8.71 7.03 -24.17
CA LEU A 1029 9.68 5.95 -24.04
C LEU A 1029 9.13 4.61 -24.55
N THR A 1030 7.85 4.34 -24.28
CA THR A 1030 7.17 3.14 -24.79
C THR A 1030 7.11 3.15 -26.31
N LEU A 1031 6.72 4.27 -26.91
CA LEU A 1031 6.72 4.45 -28.37
C LEU A 1031 8.13 4.28 -28.97
N MET A 1032 9.15 4.87 -28.34
CA MET A 1032 10.56 4.72 -28.75
C MET A 1032 11.01 3.25 -28.74
N ILE A 1033 10.61 2.47 -27.74
CA ILE A 1033 10.90 1.03 -27.68
C ILE A 1033 10.28 0.30 -28.87
N PHE A 1034 8.99 0.54 -29.16
CA PHE A 1034 8.31 -0.08 -30.30
C PHE A 1034 8.96 0.30 -31.64
N ILE A 1035 9.26 1.59 -31.85
CA ILE A 1035 9.96 2.07 -33.05
C ILE A 1035 11.32 1.38 -33.19
N THR A 1036 12.08 1.26 -32.10
CA THR A 1036 13.41 0.62 -32.10
C THR A 1036 13.32 -0.85 -32.50
N ILE A 1037 12.31 -1.59 -31.99
CA ILE A 1037 12.06 -2.99 -32.37
C ILE A 1037 11.70 -3.11 -33.85
N ILE A 1038 10.82 -2.23 -34.36
CA ILE A 1038 10.42 -2.22 -35.77
C ILE A 1038 11.61 -1.95 -36.69
N LEU A 1039 12.41 -0.91 -36.40
CA LEU A 1039 13.58 -0.55 -37.21
C LEU A 1039 14.66 -1.64 -37.20
N SER A 1040 14.89 -2.28 -36.06
CA SER A 1040 15.89 -3.36 -35.94
C SER A 1040 15.48 -4.65 -36.66
N PHE A 1041 14.18 -4.87 -36.90
CA PHE A 1041 13.64 -6.05 -37.59
C PHE A 1041 14.24 -6.25 -38.99
N ARG A 1042 14.57 -5.17 -39.72
CA ARG A 1042 15.18 -5.23 -41.06
C ARG A 1042 16.46 -6.08 -41.07
N ASN A 1043 17.27 -5.94 -40.03
CA ASN A 1043 18.60 -6.54 -39.93
C ASN A 1043 18.67 -7.78 -39.02
N ARG A 1044 17.53 -8.29 -38.54
CA ARG A 1044 17.43 -9.40 -37.57
C ARG A 1044 18.13 -10.71 -37.94
N LYS A 1045 18.41 -10.95 -39.23
CA LYS A 1045 19.03 -12.18 -39.77
C LYS A 1045 20.53 -12.03 -40.07
N ILE A 1046 21.20 -10.99 -39.55
CA ILE A 1046 22.63 -10.76 -39.85
C ILE A 1046 23.57 -11.74 -39.11
N ILE A 1047 23.03 -12.46 -38.12
CA ILE A 1047 23.62 -13.53 -37.32
C ILE A 1047 22.53 -14.58 -37.16
#